data_AF-A0A4P7NXX1-F1
#
_entry.id   AF-A0A4P7NXX1-F1
#
_cell.length_a   1.000
_cell.length_b   1.000
_cell.length_c   1.000
_cell.angle_alpha   90.00
_cell.angle_beta   90.00
_cell.angle_gamma   90.00
#
_symmetry.space_group_name_H-M   'P 1'
#
loop_
_entity.id
_entity.type
_entity.pdbx_description
1 polymer ?
#
loop_
_entity_poly.entity_id
_entity_poly.type
_entity_poly.pdbx_seq_one_letter_code
_entity_poly.pdbx_strand_id
1 'polypeptide(L)'
;MISTDASVFEIFPQEFLYPKDIETLQQRILSAIEKKQAITMRAGGTSLGGQAIGSGLLIDISKHLTQILDYRPEQKEVDVQPGVIQDDLNDFVKADNLRFAPDTSTSNRAMIGGMIGNNSCGSYSVYYGTTRDHVKSVDVILADGALVSFHDLTPEQLHEKLSLQTLEGEIYRTVINMLEEHGQEIVDNFPDPSIVRRTTGYALDVLYSDYQPFNPEGKPFNLTPLICGSEGTLGVITKATLKLVDLPKHRQLFCAHFDSIYTAMQVVPNYLPFKPAAIELIDKATLDGTKNNSEQTQNRLWVKKDPEAVLVVELFDEDAENLQQRLKNDQAWMLEQGAYACPIINPQDSAKVWNLRKAGLGLLMGKPTRHKAVAVIEDAAVPVKSLPDFYQDTQDLMTELGIGCVYYGHASVGLIHVRPEMDLATPEGKRYFQTVAERSSKLVKKYRGAISGEHGDGRIRAPFIKEQVGENVYNCLVQLKNTFDPDNLFNPGVIIGDASITENLRADRQPKQLLSPGYDWTRDLSLMDAVEKCNGAGACRKSAGNGVMCPSYQATREENYSTRGRSNLLRHALTEPNPLTALKQDELQDALSLCLGCKACKSECPASVDMARLKSEVLYQINAFSLSRLSIKFYGQLMKIGAWVPGAYNWVQNLSLVKRIMGVDTRRTLPKLDKQPLKTWWKTYAKQVNFKPGKPTVWVLVDLYVQYQEPKIGQAAIQSLELLGMNVKPIFLDSSPRALLSQGLVSEAKQALEKIQSQLKEAALDDHIVGIEPSDTLVWRDEAKDLISKNDQAWLYTSVLLFEELMLKLNTQSKLALGAVPKNAWLHVHCHQKSLAHAQESVKALNLIPELKLQYINSGCCGMSGEFGYKNYDVSLKIANQTLLPTLKNAQQDDLVIATGTSCRHQLEDFADKQGLHPAELFFMALSNR
;
A
#
# COMPACT_ATOMS: atom_id res chain seq x y z
N MET A 1 2.02 -17.18 -7.12
CA MET A 1 1.76 -15.73 -6.97
C MET A 1 0.54 -15.40 -6.10
N ILE A 2 -0.56 -16.18 -6.18
CA ILE A 2 -1.84 -15.95 -5.49
C ILE A 2 -2.07 -16.84 -4.25
N SER A 3 -1.08 -17.65 -3.87
CA SER A 3 -1.20 -18.66 -2.79
C SER A 3 -1.34 -18.06 -1.39
N THR A 4 -1.18 -16.75 -1.25
CA THR A 4 -1.24 -16.03 0.03
C THR A 4 -2.21 -14.86 -0.03
N ASP A 5 -2.80 -14.54 1.12
CA ASP A 5 -3.40 -13.24 1.42
C ASP A 5 -2.52 -12.51 2.45
N ALA A 6 -3.08 -11.66 3.31
CA ALA A 6 -2.32 -10.98 4.36
C ALA A 6 -2.22 -11.80 5.68
N SER A 7 -2.80 -13.00 5.73
CA SER A 7 -2.73 -13.91 6.87
C SER A 7 -1.37 -14.61 6.99
N VAL A 8 -1.26 -15.48 7.99
CA VAL A 8 -0.10 -16.35 8.22
C VAL A 8 -0.08 -17.58 7.31
N PHE A 9 -1.12 -17.81 6.52
CA PHE A 9 -1.30 -19.05 5.76
C PHE A 9 -0.80 -18.95 4.31
N GLU A 10 -0.51 -20.11 3.73
CA GLU A 10 -0.27 -20.28 2.30
C GLU A 10 -0.97 -21.55 1.80
N ILE A 11 -1.80 -21.43 0.77
CA ILE A 11 -2.51 -22.55 0.14
C ILE A 11 -2.40 -22.42 -1.38
N PHE A 12 -2.03 -23.51 -2.05
CA PHE A 12 -1.88 -23.55 -3.51
C PHE A 12 -3.21 -23.93 -4.17
N PRO A 13 -3.81 -23.05 -5.00
CA PRO A 13 -4.97 -23.44 -5.78
C PRO A 13 -4.58 -24.38 -6.92
N GLN A 14 -5.46 -25.32 -7.25
CA GLN A 14 -5.35 -26.17 -8.44
C GLN A 14 -5.61 -25.37 -9.72
N GLU A 15 -6.60 -24.47 -9.69
CA GLU A 15 -6.98 -23.62 -10.81
C GLU A 15 -7.16 -22.17 -10.37
N PHE A 16 -6.88 -21.24 -11.29
CA PHE A 16 -7.05 -19.82 -11.07
C PHE A 16 -7.57 -19.10 -12.31
N LEU A 17 -8.50 -18.16 -12.14
CA LEU A 17 -8.99 -17.33 -13.24
C LEU A 17 -9.46 -15.94 -12.78
N TYR A 18 -9.52 -15.04 -13.77
CA TYR A 18 -10.23 -13.75 -13.68
C TYR A 18 -11.47 -13.82 -14.58
N PRO A 19 -12.70 -13.84 -14.04
CA PRO A 19 -13.91 -13.83 -14.86
C PRO A 19 -14.04 -12.45 -15.51
N LYS A 20 -14.45 -12.40 -16.78
CA LYS A 20 -14.61 -11.13 -17.52
C LYS A 20 -15.95 -10.45 -17.26
N ASP A 21 -16.95 -11.24 -16.91
CA ASP A 21 -18.34 -10.85 -16.70
C ASP A 21 -19.03 -11.87 -15.77
N ILE A 22 -20.27 -11.55 -15.37
CA ILE A 22 -21.06 -12.38 -14.45
C ILE A 22 -21.48 -13.71 -15.10
N GLU A 23 -21.73 -13.72 -16.41
CA GLU A 23 -22.08 -14.95 -17.14
C GLU A 23 -20.94 -15.97 -17.09
N THR A 24 -19.71 -15.52 -17.41
CA THR A 24 -18.50 -16.35 -17.31
C THR A 24 -18.28 -16.82 -15.87
N LEU A 25 -18.51 -15.96 -14.87
CA LEU A 25 -18.41 -16.32 -13.46
C LEU A 25 -19.37 -17.47 -13.11
N GLN A 26 -20.65 -17.34 -13.48
CA GLN A 26 -21.67 -18.35 -13.23
C GLN A 26 -21.36 -19.68 -13.92
N GLN A 27 -20.95 -19.65 -15.19
CA GLN A 27 -20.54 -20.86 -15.92
C GLN A 27 -19.37 -21.59 -15.26
N ARG A 28 -18.38 -20.84 -14.73
CA ARG A 28 -17.22 -21.42 -14.05
C ARG A 28 -17.59 -22.01 -12.68
N ILE A 29 -18.51 -21.38 -11.96
CA ILE A 29 -19.07 -21.91 -10.71
C ILE A 29 -19.82 -23.23 -10.98
N LEU A 30 -20.73 -23.25 -11.96
CA LEU A 30 -21.45 -24.45 -12.38
C LEU A 30 -20.51 -25.60 -12.75
N SER A 31 -19.48 -25.32 -13.57
CA SER A 31 -18.50 -26.34 -13.95
C SER A 31 -17.70 -26.87 -12.75
N ALA A 32 -17.38 -26.03 -11.77
CA ALA A 32 -16.69 -26.46 -10.55
C ALA A 32 -17.61 -27.31 -9.65
N ILE A 33 -18.89 -26.95 -9.55
CA ILE A 33 -19.91 -27.75 -8.85
C ILE A 33 -20.03 -29.15 -9.48
N GLU A 34 -20.20 -29.23 -10.81
CA GLU A 34 -20.27 -30.51 -11.54
C GLU A 34 -19.03 -31.40 -11.30
N LYS A 35 -17.85 -30.79 -11.15
CA LYS A 35 -16.59 -31.47 -10.88
C LYS A 35 -16.33 -31.75 -9.40
N LYS A 36 -17.22 -31.30 -8.49
CA LYS A 36 -17.01 -31.32 -7.04
C LYS A 36 -15.69 -30.66 -6.63
N GLN A 37 -15.35 -29.57 -7.29
CA GLN A 37 -14.15 -28.78 -7.01
C GLN A 37 -14.49 -27.66 -6.05
N ALA A 38 -13.73 -27.54 -4.95
CA ALA A 38 -13.88 -26.42 -4.02
C ALA A 38 -13.68 -25.08 -4.72
N ILE A 39 -14.45 -24.07 -4.33
CA ILE A 39 -14.45 -22.72 -4.92
C ILE A 39 -14.07 -21.71 -3.83
N THR A 40 -13.08 -20.88 -4.11
CA THR A 40 -12.71 -19.76 -3.25
C THR A 40 -12.77 -18.47 -4.03
N MET A 41 -13.59 -17.54 -3.56
CA MET A 41 -13.67 -16.19 -4.12
C MET A 41 -12.57 -15.31 -3.54
N ARG A 42 -11.94 -14.50 -4.39
CA ARG A 42 -10.90 -13.54 -4.00
C ARG A 42 -11.18 -12.18 -4.61
N ALA A 43 -11.09 -11.12 -3.80
CA ALA A 43 -11.11 -9.75 -4.27
C ALA A 43 -9.71 -9.11 -4.15
N GLY A 44 -9.50 -8.15 -3.24
CA GLY A 44 -8.17 -7.56 -2.99
C GLY A 44 -7.13 -8.54 -2.39
N GLY A 45 -7.59 -9.64 -1.79
CA GLY A 45 -6.73 -10.59 -1.08
C GLY A 45 -6.04 -9.98 0.13
N THR A 46 -6.72 -9.06 0.83
CA THR A 46 -6.21 -8.30 1.98
C THR A 46 -6.62 -8.90 3.32
N SER A 47 -7.27 -10.07 3.31
CA SER A 47 -7.75 -10.80 4.49
C SER A 47 -6.59 -11.20 5.40
N LEU A 48 -6.87 -11.25 6.70
CA LEU A 48 -5.93 -11.65 7.75
C LEU A 48 -6.25 -13.03 8.33
N GLY A 49 -7.38 -13.65 7.94
CA GLY A 49 -7.86 -14.93 8.48
C GLY A 49 -7.67 -16.13 7.54
N GLY A 50 -7.15 -15.95 6.32
CA GLY A 50 -6.93 -17.04 5.36
C GLY A 50 -8.15 -17.41 4.53
N GLN A 51 -9.21 -16.60 4.56
CA GLN A 51 -10.44 -16.85 3.80
C GLN A 51 -10.37 -16.46 2.32
N ALA A 52 -9.33 -15.71 1.90
CA ALA A 52 -9.15 -15.29 0.52
C ALA A 52 -8.20 -16.22 -0.28
N ILE A 53 -7.91 -17.41 0.25
CA ILE A 53 -7.04 -18.45 -0.33
C ILE A 53 -7.68 -19.84 -0.14
N GLY A 54 -7.45 -20.74 -1.11
CA GLY A 54 -8.01 -22.09 -1.09
C GLY A 54 -7.36 -23.00 -2.14
N SER A 55 -7.57 -24.30 -2.01
CA SER A 55 -6.85 -25.34 -2.77
C SER A 55 -7.51 -25.76 -4.07
N GLY A 56 -8.79 -25.46 -4.28
CA GLY A 56 -9.54 -25.81 -5.50
C GLY A 56 -9.42 -24.75 -6.59
N LEU A 57 -10.57 -24.29 -7.08
CA LEU A 57 -10.70 -23.18 -8.02
C LEU A 57 -10.70 -21.84 -7.26
N LEU A 58 -9.66 -21.04 -7.45
CA LEU A 58 -9.61 -19.67 -6.95
C LEU A 58 -10.06 -18.68 -8.02
N ILE A 59 -11.10 -17.92 -7.75
CA ILE A 59 -11.68 -16.94 -8.67
C ILE A 59 -11.37 -15.53 -8.16
N ASP A 60 -10.54 -14.78 -8.89
CA ASP A 60 -10.24 -13.39 -8.54
C ASP A 60 -11.08 -12.41 -9.37
N ILE A 61 -11.98 -11.67 -8.70
CA ILE A 61 -12.92 -10.74 -9.32
C ILE A 61 -12.36 -9.33 -9.54
N SER A 62 -11.17 -9.05 -9.02
CA SER A 62 -10.61 -7.71 -8.84
C SER A 62 -10.21 -6.99 -10.13
N LYS A 63 -10.19 -7.70 -11.26
CA LYS A 63 -9.67 -7.19 -12.52
C LYS A 63 -10.75 -6.65 -13.46
N HIS A 64 -11.91 -7.29 -13.49
CA HIS A 64 -12.93 -7.04 -14.51
C HIS A 64 -14.31 -6.73 -13.92
N LEU A 65 -14.66 -7.28 -12.76
CA LEU A 65 -15.95 -7.07 -12.11
C LEU A 65 -15.92 -5.84 -11.19
N THR A 66 -15.52 -4.68 -11.72
CA THR A 66 -15.20 -3.46 -10.95
C THR A 66 -16.05 -2.26 -11.35
N GLN A 67 -17.27 -2.47 -11.86
CA GLN A 67 -18.15 -1.40 -12.33
C GLN A 67 -19.08 -0.88 -11.24
N ILE A 68 -19.29 0.44 -11.24
CA ILE A 68 -20.42 1.11 -10.60
C ILE A 68 -21.57 1.08 -11.62
N LEU A 69 -22.70 0.47 -11.27
CA LEU A 69 -23.75 0.08 -12.21
C LEU A 69 -24.88 1.12 -12.28
N ASP A 70 -25.42 1.51 -11.12
CA ASP A 70 -26.49 2.50 -11.03
C ASP A 70 -26.28 3.38 -9.79
N TYR A 71 -26.27 4.71 -9.97
CA TYR A 71 -26.01 5.66 -8.90
C TYR A 71 -27.18 6.62 -8.73
N ARG A 72 -27.78 6.59 -7.54
CA ARG A 72 -29.02 7.32 -7.21
C ARG A 72 -28.73 8.28 -6.05
N PRO A 73 -28.09 9.44 -6.29
CA PRO A 73 -27.65 10.37 -5.24
C PRO A 73 -28.82 10.85 -4.36
N GLU A 74 -29.97 11.15 -4.95
CA GLU A 74 -31.17 11.60 -4.23
C GLU A 74 -31.71 10.55 -3.25
N GLN A 75 -31.52 9.27 -3.55
CA GLN A 75 -31.90 8.16 -2.68
C GLN A 75 -30.76 7.76 -1.72
N LYS A 76 -29.56 8.33 -1.91
CA LYS A 76 -28.31 7.93 -1.26
C LYS A 76 -28.03 6.44 -1.44
N GLU A 77 -28.16 5.96 -2.69
CA GLU A 77 -27.94 4.57 -3.03
C GLU A 77 -27.05 4.39 -4.25
N VAL A 78 -26.36 3.25 -4.30
CA VAL A 78 -25.55 2.84 -5.44
C VAL A 78 -25.54 1.32 -5.60
N ASP A 79 -25.71 0.86 -6.83
CA ASP A 79 -25.51 -0.53 -7.23
C ASP A 79 -24.10 -0.70 -7.77
N VAL A 80 -23.39 -1.71 -7.26
CA VAL A 80 -21.99 -1.95 -7.60
C VAL A 80 -21.71 -3.43 -7.84
N GLN A 81 -20.72 -3.69 -8.69
CA GLN A 81 -20.09 -5.01 -8.78
C GLN A 81 -19.16 -5.23 -7.58
N PRO A 82 -18.93 -6.49 -7.17
CA PRO A 82 -18.18 -6.83 -5.96
C PRO A 82 -16.69 -6.44 -6.01
N GLY A 83 -16.11 -6.20 -7.18
CA GLY A 83 -14.71 -5.81 -7.35
C GLY A 83 -14.45 -4.31 -7.27
N VAL A 84 -15.47 -3.46 -7.02
CA VAL A 84 -15.27 -2.01 -6.84
C VAL A 84 -14.41 -1.75 -5.60
N ILE A 85 -13.38 -0.91 -5.73
CA ILE A 85 -12.52 -0.49 -4.61
C ILE A 85 -13.25 0.57 -3.79
N GLN A 86 -13.18 0.49 -2.47
CA GLN A 86 -13.87 1.40 -1.55
C GLN A 86 -13.53 2.88 -1.80
N ASP A 87 -12.24 3.24 -1.90
CA ASP A 87 -11.87 4.63 -2.17
C ASP A 87 -12.24 5.07 -3.59
N ASP A 88 -12.18 4.19 -4.59
CA ASP A 88 -12.59 4.52 -5.95
C ASP A 88 -14.11 4.83 -6.00
N LEU A 89 -14.92 4.10 -5.22
CA LEU A 89 -16.35 4.41 -5.04
C LEU A 89 -16.54 5.75 -4.33
N ASN A 90 -15.83 5.98 -3.23
CA ASN A 90 -15.93 7.21 -2.46
C ASN A 90 -15.50 8.44 -3.28
N ASP A 91 -14.45 8.33 -4.09
CA ASP A 91 -14.00 9.37 -4.99
C ASP A 91 -15.05 9.67 -6.07
N PHE A 92 -15.77 8.64 -6.56
CA PHE A 92 -16.86 8.79 -7.53
C PHE A 92 -18.06 9.54 -6.96
N VAL A 93 -18.54 9.17 -5.77
CA VAL A 93 -19.76 9.79 -5.17
C VAL A 93 -19.49 11.11 -4.42
N LYS A 94 -18.23 11.50 -4.27
CA LYS A 94 -17.82 12.69 -3.50
C LYS A 94 -18.39 14.00 -4.04
N ALA A 95 -18.65 14.08 -5.35
CA ALA A 95 -19.17 15.29 -5.99
C ALA A 95 -20.53 15.73 -5.42
N ASP A 96 -21.34 14.78 -4.95
CA ASP A 96 -22.66 15.01 -4.35
C ASP A 96 -22.61 15.07 -2.81
N ASN A 97 -21.41 15.25 -2.23
CA ASN A 97 -21.17 15.23 -0.79
C ASN A 97 -21.58 13.92 -0.10
N LEU A 98 -21.53 12.80 -0.82
CA LEU A 98 -21.84 11.47 -0.29
C LEU A 98 -20.58 10.63 -0.12
N ARG A 99 -20.72 9.54 0.63
CA ARG A 99 -19.73 8.46 0.74
C ARG A 99 -20.38 7.13 1.10
N PHE A 100 -19.70 6.03 0.80
CA PHE A 100 -19.92 4.76 1.48
C PHE A 100 -19.32 4.84 2.89
N ALA A 101 -20.11 4.49 3.90
CA ALA A 101 -19.83 4.87 5.28
C ALA A 101 -18.65 4.15 5.94
N PRO A 102 -18.45 2.83 5.77
CA PRO A 102 -17.26 2.14 6.27
C PRO A 102 -15.95 2.87 5.87
N ASP A 103 -14.86 2.68 6.62
CA ASP A 103 -13.54 3.27 6.35
C ASP A 103 -12.42 2.33 6.78
N THR A 104 -12.21 1.28 5.98
CA THR A 104 -11.20 0.29 6.33
C THR A 104 -9.80 0.88 6.24
N SER A 105 -8.85 0.33 7.01
CA SER A 105 -7.43 0.71 6.90
C SER A 105 -6.82 0.41 5.51
N THR A 106 -7.51 -0.41 4.72
CA THR A 106 -7.12 -0.82 3.37
C THR A 106 -8.04 -0.27 2.29
N SER A 107 -8.80 0.80 2.56
CA SER A 107 -9.84 1.37 1.70
C SER A 107 -9.42 1.61 0.23
N ASN A 108 -8.15 1.94 -0.02
CA ASN A 108 -7.61 2.12 -1.36
C ASN A 108 -7.38 0.84 -2.18
N ARG A 109 -7.74 -0.33 -1.64
CA ARG A 109 -7.54 -1.66 -2.26
C ARG A 109 -8.53 -2.73 -1.77
N ALA A 110 -9.20 -2.50 -0.64
CA ALA A 110 -10.34 -3.28 -0.21
C ALA A 110 -11.46 -3.11 -1.22
N MET A 111 -12.14 -4.21 -1.53
CA MET A 111 -13.19 -4.25 -2.53
C MET A 111 -14.51 -4.67 -1.89
N ILE A 112 -15.61 -4.14 -2.40
CA ILE A 112 -16.95 -4.26 -1.80
C ILE A 112 -17.32 -5.71 -1.48
N GLY A 113 -17.10 -6.67 -2.39
CA GLY A 113 -17.42 -8.08 -2.15
C GLY A 113 -16.65 -8.69 -0.98
N GLY A 114 -15.38 -8.31 -0.80
CA GLY A 114 -14.60 -8.74 0.36
C GLY A 114 -15.04 -8.05 1.65
N MET A 115 -15.44 -6.77 1.57
CA MET A 115 -15.98 -6.04 2.72
C MET A 115 -17.30 -6.63 3.20
N ILE A 116 -18.20 -7.00 2.27
CA ILE A 116 -19.44 -7.72 2.58
C ILE A 116 -19.10 -9.08 3.16
N GLY A 117 -18.23 -9.86 2.50
CA GLY A 117 -17.83 -11.19 2.95
C GLY A 117 -17.27 -11.21 4.38
N ASN A 118 -16.52 -10.18 4.79
CA ASN A 118 -15.93 -10.08 6.13
C ASN A 118 -16.77 -9.26 7.12
N ASN A 119 -17.87 -8.64 6.68
CA ASN A 119 -18.54 -7.56 7.41
C ASN A 119 -17.57 -6.47 7.91
N SER A 120 -16.64 -6.06 7.05
CA SER A 120 -15.56 -5.12 7.42
C SER A 120 -16.10 -3.78 7.89
N CYS A 121 -15.36 -3.09 8.74
CA CYS A 121 -15.83 -1.84 9.36
C CYS A 121 -14.83 -0.70 9.16
N GLY A 122 -13.88 -0.57 10.07
CA GLY A 122 -12.96 0.57 10.15
C GLY A 122 -13.40 1.68 11.12
N SER A 123 -12.66 2.79 11.10
CA SER A 123 -12.56 3.74 12.23
C SER A 123 -13.87 4.40 12.68
N TYR A 124 -14.81 4.61 11.76
CA TYR A 124 -16.05 5.35 12.05
C TYR A 124 -17.24 4.47 12.41
N SER A 125 -17.05 3.19 12.66
CA SER A 125 -18.17 2.25 12.94
C SER A 125 -18.92 2.53 14.24
N VAL A 126 -18.32 3.23 15.22
CA VAL A 126 -19.06 3.72 16.39
C VAL A 126 -20.15 4.74 15.99
N TYR A 127 -19.94 5.44 14.88
CA TYR A 127 -20.83 6.49 14.38
C TYR A 127 -21.74 5.98 13.27
N TYR A 128 -21.19 5.22 12.31
CA TYR A 128 -21.92 4.75 11.12
C TYR A 128 -22.35 3.28 11.17
N GLY A 129 -21.89 2.47 12.13
CA GLY A 129 -22.13 1.03 12.13
C GLY A 129 -21.17 0.24 11.22
N THR A 130 -21.57 -0.98 10.90
CA THR A 130 -20.78 -2.00 10.17
C THR A 130 -21.10 -2.02 8.67
N THR A 131 -20.33 -2.74 7.83
CA THR A 131 -20.71 -2.89 6.41
C THR A 131 -22.12 -3.44 6.25
N ARG A 132 -22.54 -4.42 7.07
CA ARG A 132 -23.88 -5.00 7.08
C ARG A 132 -24.98 -3.94 7.19
N ASP A 133 -24.77 -2.86 7.96
CA ASP A 133 -25.75 -1.78 8.13
C ASP A 133 -25.94 -0.91 6.88
N HIS A 134 -25.03 -1.02 5.90
CA HIS A 134 -25.04 -0.26 4.66
C HIS A 134 -25.28 -1.11 3.41
N VAL A 135 -25.54 -2.41 3.56
CA VAL A 135 -25.92 -3.28 2.43
C VAL A 135 -27.44 -3.47 2.47
N LYS A 136 -28.15 -3.00 1.45
CA LYS A 136 -29.60 -3.16 1.34
C LYS A 136 -30.01 -4.49 0.72
N SER A 137 -29.31 -4.87 -0.35
CA SER A 137 -29.58 -6.10 -1.08
C SER A 137 -28.34 -6.63 -1.77
N VAL A 138 -28.31 -7.93 -2.00
CA VAL A 138 -27.24 -8.63 -2.72
C VAL A 138 -27.82 -9.63 -3.71
N ASP A 139 -27.22 -9.68 -4.89
CA ASP A 139 -27.47 -10.75 -5.86
C ASP A 139 -26.38 -11.82 -5.70
N VAL A 140 -26.77 -13.07 -5.49
CA VAL A 140 -25.91 -14.18 -5.09
C VAL A 140 -26.13 -15.39 -5.99
N ILE A 141 -25.03 -16.04 -6.41
CA ILE A 141 -25.07 -17.37 -7.03
C ILE A 141 -25.01 -18.42 -5.90
N LEU A 142 -26.02 -19.28 -5.84
CA LEU A 142 -26.12 -20.38 -4.86
C LEU A 142 -25.39 -21.65 -5.34
N ALA A 143 -25.33 -22.68 -4.48
CA ALA A 143 -24.62 -23.94 -4.77
C ALA A 143 -25.29 -24.80 -5.85
N ASP A 144 -26.54 -24.53 -6.22
CA ASP A 144 -27.20 -25.10 -7.40
C ASP A 144 -26.96 -24.26 -8.68
N GLY A 145 -26.20 -23.17 -8.57
CA GLY A 145 -25.92 -22.21 -9.64
C GLY A 145 -27.03 -21.21 -9.92
N ALA A 146 -28.14 -21.23 -9.18
CA ALA A 146 -29.20 -20.25 -9.32
C ALA A 146 -28.72 -18.85 -8.89
N LEU A 147 -29.10 -17.83 -9.66
CA LEU A 147 -28.90 -16.43 -9.30
C LEU A 147 -30.15 -15.94 -8.55
N VAL A 148 -29.99 -15.55 -7.29
CA VAL A 148 -31.07 -15.08 -6.41
C VAL A 148 -30.76 -13.69 -5.86
N SER A 149 -31.79 -12.97 -5.42
CA SER A 149 -31.65 -11.63 -4.83
C SER A 149 -32.20 -11.62 -3.41
N PHE A 150 -31.34 -11.37 -2.42
CA PHE A 150 -31.76 -11.13 -1.05
C PHE A 150 -31.98 -9.64 -0.82
N HIS A 151 -33.16 -9.29 -0.32
CA HIS A 151 -33.63 -7.94 -0.06
C HIS A 151 -34.75 -7.97 0.99
N ASP A 152 -35.20 -6.80 1.43
CA ASP A 152 -36.32 -6.66 2.36
C ASP A 152 -37.61 -7.21 1.75
N LEU A 153 -38.28 -8.13 2.47
CA LEU A 153 -39.51 -8.79 2.02
C LEU A 153 -40.74 -8.33 2.82
N THR A 154 -41.87 -8.16 2.14
CA THR A 154 -43.17 -8.10 2.82
C THR A 154 -43.56 -9.49 3.35
N PRO A 155 -44.52 -9.59 4.30
CA PRO A 155 -45.02 -10.89 4.78
C PRO A 155 -45.51 -11.81 3.66
N GLU A 156 -46.16 -11.27 2.64
CA GLU A 156 -46.63 -12.03 1.47
C GLU A 156 -45.46 -12.56 0.65
N GLN A 157 -44.44 -11.73 0.39
CA GLN A 157 -43.25 -12.15 -0.33
C GLN A 157 -42.44 -13.20 0.45
N LEU A 158 -42.38 -13.08 1.78
CA LEU A 158 -41.77 -14.11 2.63
C LEU A 158 -42.52 -15.44 2.50
N HIS A 159 -43.85 -15.42 2.53
CA HIS A 159 -44.66 -16.61 2.33
C HIS A 159 -44.44 -17.25 0.94
N GLU A 160 -44.34 -16.42 -0.11
CA GLU A 160 -43.99 -16.88 -1.45
C GLU A 160 -42.61 -17.58 -1.47
N LYS A 161 -41.58 -16.97 -0.85
CA LYS A 161 -40.24 -17.57 -0.74
C LYS A 161 -40.26 -18.92 -0.02
N LEU A 162 -41.01 -19.02 1.08
CA LEU A 162 -41.15 -20.27 1.85
C LEU A 162 -41.83 -21.39 1.05
N SER A 163 -42.67 -21.06 0.06
CA SER A 163 -43.38 -22.03 -0.78
C SER A 163 -42.54 -22.60 -1.93
N LEU A 164 -41.41 -21.97 -2.28
CA LEU A 164 -40.56 -22.37 -3.41
C LEU A 164 -39.97 -23.77 -3.25
N GLN A 165 -40.07 -24.60 -4.28
CA GLN A 165 -39.47 -25.95 -4.32
C GLN A 165 -38.06 -25.91 -4.95
N THR A 166 -37.24 -24.96 -4.51
CA THR A 166 -35.86 -24.71 -4.96
C THR A 166 -34.93 -24.63 -3.75
N LEU A 167 -33.61 -24.60 -3.99
CA LEU A 167 -32.62 -24.37 -2.94
C LEU A 167 -32.87 -23.06 -2.18
N GLU A 168 -33.27 -22.00 -2.89
CA GLU A 168 -33.67 -20.74 -2.27
C GLU A 168 -34.81 -20.94 -1.26
N GLY A 169 -35.88 -21.64 -1.64
CA GLY A 169 -36.99 -21.91 -0.73
C GLY A 169 -36.56 -22.76 0.48
N GLU A 170 -35.64 -23.70 0.28
CA GLU A 170 -35.09 -24.53 1.36
C GLU A 170 -34.29 -23.68 2.36
N ILE A 171 -33.46 -22.76 1.87
CA ILE A 171 -32.75 -21.78 2.68
C ILE A 171 -33.73 -20.98 3.55
N TYR A 172 -34.78 -20.41 2.95
CA TYR A 172 -35.77 -19.63 3.71
C TYR A 172 -36.47 -20.48 4.79
N ARG A 173 -36.90 -21.70 4.45
CA ARG A 173 -37.54 -22.61 5.41
C ARG A 173 -36.61 -22.99 6.56
N THR A 174 -35.37 -23.37 6.26
CA THR A 174 -34.39 -23.74 7.27
C THR A 174 -34.09 -22.59 8.22
N VAL A 175 -33.87 -21.38 7.69
CA VAL A 175 -33.59 -20.20 8.52
C VAL A 175 -34.78 -19.86 9.42
N ILE A 176 -36.00 -19.82 8.88
CA ILE A 176 -37.19 -19.50 9.68
C ILE A 176 -37.39 -20.52 10.80
N ASN A 177 -37.41 -21.83 10.48
CA ASN A 177 -37.60 -22.87 11.48
C ASN A 177 -36.50 -22.84 12.56
N MET A 178 -35.25 -22.64 12.15
CA MET A 178 -34.11 -22.55 13.07
C MET A 178 -34.24 -21.39 14.05
N LEU A 179 -34.67 -20.21 13.58
CA LEU A 179 -34.86 -19.04 14.43
C LEU A 179 -36.11 -19.16 15.32
N GLU A 180 -37.17 -19.84 14.86
CA GLU A 180 -38.34 -20.16 15.69
C GLU A 180 -37.99 -21.13 16.83
N GLU A 181 -37.19 -22.17 16.54
CA GLU A 181 -36.84 -23.22 17.51
C GLU A 181 -35.72 -22.80 18.48
N HIS A 182 -34.69 -22.12 17.97
CA HIS A 182 -33.44 -21.87 18.71
C HIS A 182 -33.11 -20.38 18.93
N GLY A 183 -33.95 -19.44 18.50
CA GLY A 183 -33.62 -18.01 18.45
C GLY A 183 -33.10 -17.41 19.77
N GLN A 184 -33.74 -17.71 20.90
CA GLN A 184 -33.27 -17.23 22.20
C GLN A 184 -31.93 -17.87 22.62
N GLU A 185 -31.76 -19.16 22.37
CA GLU A 185 -30.51 -19.88 22.67
C GLU A 185 -29.35 -19.32 21.83
N ILE A 186 -29.62 -18.96 20.57
CA ILE A 186 -28.67 -18.29 19.68
C ILE A 186 -28.21 -16.97 20.32
N VAL A 187 -29.13 -16.08 20.70
CA VAL A 187 -28.79 -14.78 21.31
C VAL A 187 -28.02 -14.95 22.62
N ASP A 188 -28.40 -15.92 23.46
CA ASP A 188 -27.78 -16.12 24.76
C ASP A 188 -26.32 -16.59 24.66
N ASN A 189 -25.98 -17.36 23.61
CA ASN A 189 -24.64 -17.91 23.38
C ASN A 189 -23.80 -17.11 22.38
N PHE A 190 -24.38 -16.19 21.63
CA PHE A 190 -23.63 -15.24 20.81
C PHE A 190 -22.94 -14.16 21.66
N PRO A 191 -21.96 -13.43 21.07
CA PRO A 191 -21.34 -12.28 21.72
C PRO A 191 -22.37 -11.26 22.23
N ASP A 192 -22.00 -10.51 23.26
CA ASP A 192 -22.87 -9.49 23.88
C ASP A 192 -23.42 -8.51 22.81
N PRO A 193 -24.74 -8.30 22.72
CA PRO A 193 -25.36 -7.44 21.71
C PRO A 193 -24.92 -5.98 21.73
N SER A 194 -24.33 -5.50 22.84
CA SER A 194 -23.75 -4.14 22.93
C SER A 194 -22.47 -3.97 22.10
N ILE A 195 -21.86 -5.08 21.64
CA ILE A 195 -20.70 -5.05 20.75
C ILE A 195 -21.17 -4.71 19.33
N VAL A 196 -20.74 -3.55 18.83
CA VAL A 196 -21.07 -3.08 17.48
C VAL A 196 -20.46 -4.00 16.40
N ARG A 197 -19.19 -4.39 16.58
CA ARG A 197 -18.46 -5.26 15.64
C ARG A 197 -18.51 -6.71 16.11
N ARG A 198 -19.47 -7.48 15.62
CA ARG A 198 -19.64 -8.90 15.95
C ARG A 198 -19.87 -9.75 14.69
N THR A 199 -18.89 -10.57 14.36
CA THR A 199 -18.86 -11.45 13.18
C THR A 199 -18.38 -12.85 13.57
N THR A 200 -18.94 -13.42 14.65
CA THR A 200 -18.63 -14.78 15.11
C THR A 200 -19.67 -15.74 14.54
N GLY A 201 -19.30 -16.51 13.51
CA GLY A 201 -20.19 -17.34 12.73
C GLY A 201 -21.09 -16.52 11.78
N TYR A 202 -22.30 -17.01 11.55
CA TYR A 202 -23.31 -16.35 10.73
C TYR A 202 -24.24 -15.51 11.61
N ALA A 203 -24.77 -14.41 11.06
CA ALA A 203 -25.54 -13.39 11.78
C ALA A 203 -26.97 -13.80 12.18
N LEU A 204 -27.13 -15.00 12.76
CA LEU A 204 -28.42 -15.52 13.22
C LEU A 204 -28.98 -14.71 14.40
N ASP A 205 -28.11 -14.22 15.29
CA ASP A 205 -28.47 -13.32 16.40
C ASP A 205 -29.14 -12.04 15.90
N VAL A 206 -28.59 -11.47 14.82
CA VAL A 206 -29.11 -10.26 14.19
C VAL A 206 -30.45 -10.52 13.52
N LEU A 207 -30.60 -11.63 12.80
CA LEU A 207 -31.90 -11.98 12.19
C LEU A 207 -33.00 -12.15 13.24
N TYR A 208 -32.70 -12.83 14.36
CA TYR A 208 -33.68 -13.02 15.42
C TYR A 208 -34.02 -11.72 16.14
N SER A 209 -33.01 -10.88 16.42
CA SER A 209 -33.18 -9.69 17.25
C SER A 209 -33.75 -8.48 16.50
N ASP A 210 -33.43 -8.34 15.21
CA ASP A 210 -33.67 -7.08 14.48
C ASP A 210 -34.71 -7.18 13.37
N TYR A 211 -35.17 -8.39 13.01
CA TYR A 211 -36.03 -8.62 11.84
C TYR A 211 -37.37 -9.26 12.21
N GLN A 212 -38.41 -8.88 11.48
CA GLN A 212 -39.71 -9.54 11.51
C GLN A 212 -39.61 -10.95 10.90
N PRO A 213 -40.40 -11.94 11.33
CA PRO A 213 -41.45 -11.84 12.35
C PRO A 213 -40.96 -11.93 13.81
N PHE A 214 -39.67 -12.21 14.04
CA PHE A 214 -39.12 -12.48 15.38
C PHE A 214 -39.08 -11.24 16.28
N ASN A 215 -38.76 -10.09 15.71
CA ASN A 215 -38.97 -8.79 16.33
C ASN A 215 -40.11 -8.05 15.59
N PRO A 216 -41.31 -7.93 16.17
CA PRO A 216 -42.43 -7.24 15.54
C PRO A 216 -42.17 -5.76 15.19
N GLU A 217 -41.32 -5.07 15.96
CA GLU A 217 -40.90 -3.69 15.70
C GLU A 217 -39.63 -3.61 14.82
N GLY A 218 -39.13 -4.77 14.38
CA GLY A 218 -37.94 -4.91 13.57
C GLY A 218 -38.13 -4.55 12.11
N LYS A 219 -37.06 -4.73 11.34
CA LYS A 219 -37.00 -4.52 9.89
C LYS A 219 -37.76 -5.63 9.15
N PRO A 220 -38.23 -5.39 7.91
CA PRO A 220 -38.77 -6.45 7.06
C PRO A 220 -37.74 -7.57 6.86
N PHE A 221 -38.16 -8.84 6.85
CA PHE A 221 -37.25 -9.99 6.79
C PHE A 221 -36.33 -9.91 5.57
N ASN A 222 -35.03 -10.11 5.78
CA ASN A 222 -34.01 -10.05 4.74
C ASN A 222 -32.85 -11.00 5.10
N LEU A 223 -32.37 -11.80 4.15
CA LEU A 223 -31.24 -12.72 4.34
C LEU A 223 -29.86 -12.09 4.06
N THR A 224 -29.81 -10.84 3.56
CA THR A 224 -28.58 -10.07 3.34
C THR A 224 -27.64 -10.06 4.56
N PRO A 225 -28.12 -9.94 5.81
CA PRO A 225 -27.28 -10.03 7.00
C PRO A 225 -26.47 -11.33 7.12
N LEU A 226 -26.97 -12.46 6.63
CA LEU A 226 -26.23 -13.73 6.63
C LEU A 226 -25.09 -13.74 5.62
N ILE A 227 -25.30 -13.11 4.46
CA ILE A 227 -24.25 -12.97 3.44
C ILE A 227 -23.14 -12.04 3.95
N CYS A 228 -23.50 -11.01 4.72
CA CYS A 228 -22.55 -10.10 5.36
C CYS A 228 -21.80 -10.79 6.52
N GLY A 229 -20.55 -11.19 6.29
CA GLY A 229 -19.77 -12.01 7.21
C GLY A 229 -19.70 -13.50 6.82
N SER A 230 -20.30 -13.90 5.69
CA SER A 230 -20.27 -15.30 5.23
C SER A 230 -18.95 -15.75 4.62
N GLU A 231 -18.03 -14.82 4.32
CA GLU A 231 -16.70 -15.14 3.77
C GLU A 231 -16.73 -16.01 2.50
N GLY A 232 -17.82 -15.91 1.73
CA GLY A 232 -18.03 -16.70 0.51
C GLY A 232 -18.40 -18.17 0.76
N THR A 233 -18.79 -18.56 1.97
CA THR A 233 -19.23 -19.92 2.29
C THR A 233 -20.71 -20.17 1.98
N LEU A 234 -21.53 -19.11 1.90
CA LEU A 234 -22.98 -19.20 1.63
C LEU A 234 -23.36 -18.80 0.20
N GLY A 235 -22.39 -18.48 -0.67
CA GLY A 235 -22.66 -18.12 -2.05
C GLY A 235 -21.69 -17.08 -2.61
N VAL A 236 -21.86 -16.77 -3.90
CA VAL A 236 -21.01 -15.83 -4.63
C VAL A 236 -21.77 -14.55 -4.96
N ILE A 237 -21.36 -13.44 -4.37
CA ILE A 237 -21.93 -12.11 -4.63
C ILE A 237 -21.59 -11.68 -6.06
N THR A 238 -22.60 -11.19 -6.80
CA THR A 238 -22.47 -10.67 -8.17
C THR A 238 -22.83 -9.19 -8.29
N LYS A 239 -23.72 -8.70 -7.40
CA LYS A 239 -24.13 -7.29 -7.28
C LYS A 239 -24.44 -6.98 -5.82
N ALA A 240 -24.19 -5.74 -5.40
CA ALA A 240 -24.68 -5.21 -4.13
C ALA A 240 -25.30 -3.83 -4.32
N THR A 241 -26.42 -3.58 -3.64
CA THR A 241 -27.00 -2.24 -3.48
C THR A 241 -26.58 -1.70 -2.12
N LEU A 242 -25.84 -0.60 -2.14
CA LEU A 242 -25.26 0.02 -0.96
C LEU A 242 -25.98 1.31 -0.61
N LYS A 243 -26.15 1.54 0.69
CA LYS A 243 -26.55 2.83 1.26
C LYS A 243 -25.35 3.75 1.41
N LEU A 244 -25.53 5.01 1.03
CA LEU A 244 -24.57 6.10 1.18
C LEU A 244 -24.97 7.01 2.34
N VAL A 245 -23.98 7.73 2.88
CA VAL A 245 -24.16 8.73 3.93
C VAL A 245 -23.56 10.06 3.50
N ASP A 246 -24.01 11.15 4.14
CA ASP A 246 -23.43 12.48 3.92
C ASP A 246 -22.00 12.53 4.43
N LEU A 247 -21.15 13.28 3.73
CA LEU A 247 -19.85 13.68 4.24
C LEU A 247 -20.02 14.61 5.45
N PRO A 248 -19.21 14.45 6.50
CA PRO A 248 -19.26 15.34 7.64
C PRO A 248 -18.88 16.77 7.21
N LYS A 249 -19.73 17.75 7.53
CA LYS A 249 -19.49 19.17 7.20
C LYS A 249 -18.26 19.74 7.90
N HIS A 250 -18.15 19.48 9.19
CA HIS A 250 -17.01 19.86 10.00
C HIS A 250 -16.47 18.64 10.75
N ARG A 251 -15.16 18.47 10.68
CA ARG A 251 -14.44 17.41 11.38
C ARG A 251 -13.08 17.88 11.83
N GLN A 252 -12.69 17.48 13.03
CA GLN A 252 -11.36 17.76 13.57
C GLN A 252 -11.05 16.75 14.68
N LEU A 253 -9.76 16.55 14.93
CA LEU A 253 -9.28 15.57 15.89
C LEU A 253 -8.30 16.17 16.90
N PHE A 254 -8.20 15.51 18.05
CA PHE A 254 -7.15 15.73 19.04
C PHE A 254 -6.48 14.40 19.39
N CYS A 255 -5.25 14.46 19.93
CA CYS A 255 -4.48 13.29 20.30
C CYS A 255 -4.14 13.31 21.79
N ALA A 256 -4.84 12.56 22.64
CA ALA A 256 -4.58 12.48 24.08
C ALA A 256 -3.44 11.47 24.37
N HIS A 257 -2.41 11.89 25.09
CA HIS A 257 -1.19 11.13 25.38
C HIS A 257 -1.18 10.64 26.83
N PHE A 258 -0.87 9.36 27.03
CA PHE A 258 -0.87 8.69 28.33
C PHE A 258 0.45 7.98 28.60
N ASP A 259 0.79 7.83 29.87
CA ASP A 259 1.96 7.08 30.36
C ASP A 259 1.67 5.58 30.54
N SER A 260 0.45 5.13 30.26
CA SER A 260 0.06 3.72 30.28
C SER A 260 -1.11 3.44 29.33
N ILE A 261 -1.09 2.28 28.67
CA ILE A 261 -2.23 1.77 27.88
C ILE A 261 -3.44 1.56 28.79
N TYR A 262 -3.25 1.04 30.01
CA TYR A 262 -4.35 0.77 30.94
C TYR A 262 -5.13 2.04 31.27
N THR A 263 -4.42 3.13 31.62
CA THR A 263 -5.06 4.43 31.88
C THR A 263 -5.79 4.93 30.65
N ALA A 264 -5.21 4.82 29.45
CA ALA A 264 -5.91 5.18 28.21
C ALA A 264 -7.21 4.37 28.03
N MET A 265 -7.21 3.06 28.28
CA MET A 265 -8.40 2.22 28.16
C MET A 265 -9.48 2.56 29.19
N GLN A 266 -9.12 2.93 30.41
CA GLN A 266 -10.10 3.34 31.45
C GLN A 266 -10.90 4.59 31.07
N VAL A 267 -10.34 5.47 30.24
CA VAL A 267 -11.00 6.71 29.80
C VAL A 267 -12.10 6.44 28.76
N VAL A 268 -11.92 5.41 27.93
CA VAL A 268 -12.74 5.17 26.75
C VAL A 268 -14.23 4.99 27.06
N PRO A 269 -14.65 4.13 28.03
CA PRO A 269 -16.07 3.93 28.34
C PRO A 269 -16.75 5.22 28.85
N ASN A 270 -16.00 6.04 29.59
CA ASN A 270 -16.51 7.28 30.17
C ASN A 270 -16.61 8.42 29.15
N TYR A 271 -15.80 8.36 28.08
CA TYR A 271 -15.83 9.35 27.01
C TYR A 271 -16.83 9.00 25.89
N LEU A 272 -17.15 7.72 25.68
CA LEU A 272 -18.08 7.29 24.63
C LEU A 272 -19.44 8.04 24.63
N PRO A 273 -20.07 8.37 25.79
CA PRO A 273 -21.29 9.18 25.83
C PRO A 273 -21.18 10.58 25.20
N PHE A 274 -19.97 11.11 24.99
CA PHE A 274 -19.70 12.39 24.32
C PHE A 274 -19.86 12.30 22.79
N LYS A 275 -20.24 11.12 22.28
CA LYS A 275 -20.51 10.83 20.86
C LYS A 275 -19.35 11.20 19.94
N PRO A 276 -18.15 10.65 20.15
CA PRO A 276 -17.05 10.82 19.19
C PRO A 276 -17.35 10.09 17.88
N ALA A 277 -16.77 10.56 16.79
CA ALA A 277 -16.83 9.87 15.50
C ALA A 277 -15.86 8.67 15.45
N ALA A 278 -14.74 8.75 16.17
CA ALA A 278 -13.77 7.67 16.34
C ALA A 278 -12.95 7.87 17.62
N ILE A 279 -12.52 6.76 18.24
CA ILE A 279 -11.44 6.73 19.24
C ILE A 279 -10.49 5.60 18.85
N GLU A 280 -9.26 5.94 18.48
CA GLU A 280 -8.23 4.99 18.06
C GLU A 280 -7.05 4.97 19.01
N LEU A 281 -6.56 3.78 19.35
CA LEU A 281 -5.33 3.60 20.12
C LEU A 281 -4.12 3.45 19.18
N ILE A 282 -3.06 4.18 19.51
CA ILE A 282 -1.70 3.97 18.99
C ILE A 282 -0.78 3.73 20.19
N ASP A 283 -0.13 2.58 20.26
CA ASP A 283 0.83 2.26 21.32
C ASP A 283 2.26 2.77 21.02
N LYS A 284 3.11 2.64 22.04
CA LYS A 284 4.54 2.90 21.95
C LYS A 284 5.21 2.14 20.80
N ALA A 285 4.95 0.84 20.67
CA ALA A 285 5.63 0.00 19.68
C ALA A 285 5.36 0.47 18.24
N THR A 286 4.14 0.95 17.97
CA THR A 286 3.75 1.57 16.70
C THR A 286 4.43 2.93 16.53
N LEU A 287 4.40 3.80 17.54
CA LEU A 287 5.04 5.12 17.49
C LEU A 287 6.56 5.02 17.29
N ASP A 288 7.21 4.06 17.92
CA ASP A 288 8.64 3.79 17.75
C ASP A 288 8.95 3.31 16.32
N GLY A 289 8.05 2.51 15.73
CA GLY A 289 8.13 2.10 14.33
C GLY A 289 8.15 3.28 13.35
N THR A 290 7.57 4.43 13.73
CA THR A 290 7.55 5.63 12.87
C THR A 290 8.87 6.40 12.86
N LYS A 291 9.71 6.28 13.91
CA LYS A 291 10.94 7.08 14.10
C LYS A 291 11.96 6.87 12.97
N ASN A 292 11.95 5.70 12.34
CA ASN A 292 12.90 5.30 11.29
C ASN A 292 12.24 5.11 9.91
N ASN A 293 10.98 5.49 9.73
CA ASN A 293 10.29 5.44 8.45
C ASN A 293 10.25 6.85 7.83
N SER A 294 10.77 6.98 6.60
CA SER A 294 10.93 8.28 5.94
C SER A 294 9.61 9.02 5.72
N GLU A 295 8.54 8.29 5.36
CA GLU A 295 7.23 8.87 5.15
C GLU A 295 6.56 9.24 6.48
N GLN A 296 6.71 8.42 7.52
CA GLN A 296 6.03 8.65 8.80
C GLN A 296 6.74 9.65 9.71
N THR A 297 8.02 9.92 9.49
CA THR A 297 8.78 10.92 10.27
C THR A 297 8.17 12.33 10.16
N GLN A 298 7.58 12.69 9.02
CA GLN A 298 6.87 13.97 8.88
C GLN A 298 5.45 13.93 9.48
N ASN A 299 4.87 12.74 9.64
CA ASN A 299 3.51 12.54 10.12
C ASN A 299 3.41 12.51 11.66
N ARG A 300 4.54 12.54 12.38
CA ARG A 300 4.60 12.43 13.85
C ARG A 300 4.86 13.75 14.60
N LEU A 301 4.81 14.90 13.92
CA LEU A 301 5.12 16.22 14.52
C LEU A 301 4.20 16.61 15.69
N TRP A 302 3.02 16.02 15.78
CA TRP A 302 2.05 16.23 16.84
C TRP A 302 2.37 15.44 18.13
N VAL A 303 3.22 14.41 18.05
CA VAL A 303 3.57 13.56 19.20
C VAL A 303 4.36 14.39 20.22
N LYS A 304 3.90 14.42 21.48
CA LYS A 304 4.54 15.13 22.58
C LYS A 304 5.25 14.14 23.49
N LYS A 305 6.51 14.44 23.87
CA LYS A 305 7.38 13.58 24.70
C LYS A 305 7.50 12.16 24.08
N ASP A 306 7.33 11.11 24.88
CA ASP A 306 7.47 9.70 24.48
C ASP A 306 6.33 8.88 25.13
N PRO A 307 5.08 8.97 24.62
CA PRO A 307 3.91 8.32 25.22
C PRO A 307 3.98 6.80 25.13
N GLU A 308 3.39 6.14 26.12
CA GLU A 308 3.11 4.69 26.07
C GLU A 308 1.85 4.40 25.25
N ALA A 309 0.88 5.33 25.28
CA ALA A 309 -0.36 5.24 24.52
C ALA A 309 -0.83 6.62 24.05
N VAL A 310 -1.43 6.66 22.87
CA VAL A 310 -2.16 7.82 22.35
C VAL A 310 -3.58 7.40 21.97
N LEU A 311 -4.57 8.11 22.47
CA LEU A 311 -5.94 8.08 21.93
C LEU A 311 -6.11 9.20 20.91
N VAL A 312 -6.30 8.82 19.65
CA VAL A 312 -6.70 9.74 18.58
C VAL A 312 -8.22 9.79 18.56
N VAL A 313 -8.77 10.95 18.88
CA VAL A 313 -10.22 11.17 18.92
C VAL A 313 -10.61 12.15 17.83
N GLU A 314 -11.55 11.75 16.99
CA GLU A 314 -12.12 12.63 15.97
C GLU A 314 -13.59 12.91 16.27
N LEU A 315 -13.97 14.18 16.08
CA LEU A 315 -15.31 14.68 16.27
C LEU A 315 -15.87 15.16 14.93
N PHE A 316 -17.14 14.85 14.69
CA PHE A 316 -17.95 15.44 13.62
C PHE A 316 -18.99 16.39 14.23
N ASP A 317 -19.25 17.49 13.54
CA ASP A 317 -20.31 18.43 13.89
C ASP A 317 -20.90 19.09 12.64
N GLU A 318 -22.15 19.51 12.74
CA GLU A 318 -22.84 20.26 11.69
C GLU A 318 -22.47 21.74 11.72
N ASP A 319 -22.01 22.25 12.88
CA ASP A 319 -21.62 23.64 13.09
C ASP A 319 -20.15 23.77 13.51
N ALA A 320 -19.44 24.70 12.86
CA ALA A 320 -18.01 24.90 13.09
C ALA A 320 -17.69 25.48 14.47
N GLU A 321 -18.53 26.37 15.02
CA GLU A 321 -18.30 26.99 16.32
C GLU A 321 -18.54 25.97 17.45
N ASN A 322 -19.60 25.18 17.33
CA ASN A 322 -19.88 24.07 18.24
C ASN A 322 -18.74 23.05 18.24
N LEU A 323 -18.21 22.68 17.06
CA LEU A 323 -17.03 21.80 16.97
C LEU A 323 -15.84 22.39 17.75
N GLN A 324 -15.54 23.68 17.58
CA GLN A 324 -14.44 24.32 18.33
C GLN A 324 -14.67 24.33 19.84
N GLN A 325 -15.91 24.54 20.29
CA GLN A 325 -16.25 24.51 21.71
C GLN A 325 -16.11 23.08 22.28
N ARG A 326 -16.61 22.07 21.56
CA ARG A 326 -16.46 20.66 21.93
C ARG A 326 -15.00 20.25 22.03
N LEU A 327 -14.17 20.59 21.04
CA LEU A 327 -12.74 20.28 21.07
C LEU A 327 -12.03 20.83 22.31
N LYS A 328 -12.35 22.07 22.72
CA LYS A 328 -11.76 22.69 23.92
C LYS A 328 -12.21 22.00 25.20
N ASN A 329 -13.52 21.72 25.31
CA ASN A 329 -14.09 21.06 26.49
C ASN A 329 -13.56 19.63 26.62
N ASP A 330 -13.55 18.88 25.53
CA ASP A 330 -13.13 17.48 25.50
C ASP A 330 -11.61 17.37 25.71
N GLN A 331 -10.82 18.32 25.19
CA GLN A 331 -9.40 18.43 25.49
C GLN A 331 -9.16 18.64 26.99
N ALA A 332 -9.87 19.59 27.63
CA ALA A 332 -9.75 19.84 29.06
C ALA A 332 -10.12 18.60 29.88
N TRP A 333 -11.24 17.96 29.53
CA TRP A 333 -11.69 16.74 30.17
C TRP A 333 -10.65 15.60 30.05
N MET A 334 -10.06 15.39 28.87
CA MET A 334 -9.02 14.37 28.67
C MET A 334 -7.79 14.60 29.55
N LEU A 335 -7.37 15.87 29.74
CA LEU A 335 -6.27 16.22 30.65
C LEU A 335 -6.63 15.91 32.11
N GLU A 336 -7.87 16.18 32.53
CA GLU A 336 -8.37 15.84 33.87
C GLU A 336 -8.42 14.31 34.10
N GLN A 337 -8.65 13.53 33.05
CA GLN A 337 -8.65 12.06 33.11
C GLN A 337 -7.25 11.43 33.03
N GLY A 338 -6.18 12.22 33.11
CA GLY A 338 -4.80 11.72 33.22
C GLY A 338 -3.99 11.73 31.93
N ALA A 339 -4.50 12.32 30.84
CA ALA A 339 -3.64 12.61 29.69
C ALA A 339 -2.64 13.73 30.05
N TYR A 340 -1.34 13.54 29.82
CA TYR A 340 -0.35 14.58 30.11
C TYR A 340 -0.20 15.60 28.99
N ALA A 341 -0.71 15.29 27.79
CA ALA A 341 -0.75 16.18 26.64
C ALA A 341 -1.93 15.81 25.74
N CYS A 342 -2.60 16.81 25.16
CA CYS A 342 -3.74 16.60 24.28
C CYS A 342 -3.76 17.61 23.13
N PRO A 343 -2.78 17.61 22.19
CA PRO A 343 -2.78 18.53 21.06
C PRO A 343 -4.04 18.39 20.20
N ILE A 344 -4.74 19.51 19.97
CA ILE A 344 -5.74 19.64 18.91
C ILE A 344 -5.00 19.82 17.59
N ILE A 345 -5.37 19.03 16.58
CA ILE A 345 -4.69 18.99 15.30
C ILE A 345 -5.38 19.94 14.33
N ASN A 346 -4.59 20.72 13.59
CA ASN A 346 -5.13 21.58 12.55
C ASN A 346 -5.81 20.72 11.47
N PRO A 347 -6.98 21.13 10.92
CA PRO A 347 -7.70 20.33 9.92
C PRO A 347 -6.83 19.88 8.73
N GLN A 348 -5.92 20.74 8.27
CA GLN A 348 -4.96 20.46 7.18
C GLN A 348 -3.93 19.35 7.51
N ASP A 349 -3.71 19.07 8.79
CA ASP A 349 -2.75 18.09 9.28
C ASP A 349 -3.42 16.78 9.74
N SER A 350 -4.75 16.71 9.81
CA SER A 350 -5.50 15.51 10.25
C SER A 350 -5.14 14.26 9.43
N ALA A 351 -4.94 14.41 8.12
CA ALA A 351 -4.53 13.32 7.24
C ALA A 351 -3.18 12.71 7.66
N LYS A 352 -2.26 13.48 8.26
CA LYS A 352 -0.98 12.97 8.73
C LYS A 352 -1.16 12.00 9.90
N VAL A 353 -2.06 12.30 10.83
CA VAL A 353 -2.38 11.43 11.97
C VAL A 353 -2.99 10.12 11.46
N TRP A 354 -3.96 10.21 10.54
CA TRP A 354 -4.61 9.04 9.95
C TRP A 354 -3.64 8.18 9.12
N ASN A 355 -2.76 8.80 8.34
CA ASN A 355 -1.73 8.08 7.58
C ASN A 355 -0.78 7.31 8.51
N LEU A 356 -0.40 7.90 9.65
CA LEU A 356 0.41 7.22 10.67
C LEU A 356 -0.35 6.03 11.28
N ARG A 357 -1.61 6.23 11.70
CA ARG A 357 -2.45 5.17 12.26
C ARG A 357 -2.70 4.02 11.29
N LYS A 358 -2.97 4.31 10.01
CA LYS A 358 -3.20 3.31 8.95
C LYS A 358 -1.90 2.57 8.57
N ALA A 359 -0.72 3.19 8.76
CA ALA A 359 0.58 2.56 8.48
C ALA A 359 1.06 1.55 9.54
N GLY A 360 0.51 1.60 10.77
CA GLY A 360 1.00 0.87 11.94
C GLY A 360 1.37 -0.59 11.68
N LEU A 361 0.44 -1.37 11.12
CA LEU A 361 0.67 -2.79 10.82
C LEU A 361 1.93 -3.03 9.98
N GLY A 362 2.06 -2.36 8.83
CA GLY A 362 3.20 -2.64 7.96
C GLY A 362 4.52 -2.10 8.54
N LEU A 363 4.49 -1.04 9.36
CA LEU A 363 5.68 -0.59 10.10
C LEU A 363 6.23 -1.68 11.02
N LEU A 364 5.35 -2.38 11.74
CA LEU A 364 5.72 -3.48 12.63
C LEU A 364 6.30 -4.65 11.84
N MET A 365 5.71 -4.98 10.70
CA MET A 365 6.21 -6.05 9.81
C MET A 365 7.56 -5.73 9.17
N GLY A 366 7.83 -4.44 8.91
CA GLY A 366 9.09 -3.96 8.33
C GLY A 366 10.28 -3.99 9.28
N LYS A 367 10.08 -4.22 10.59
CA LYS A 367 11.16 -4.28 11.59
C LYS A 367 12.15 -5.42 11.27
N PRO A 368 13.48 -5.20 11.37
CA PRO A 368 14.50 -6.20 11.08
C PRO A 368 14.66 -7.20 12.25
N THR A 369 13.60 -7.96 12.51
CA THR A 369 13.53 -9.03 13.52
C THR A 369 12.77 -10.22 12.94
N ARG A 370 13.09 -11.44 13.40
CA ARG A 370 12.33 -12.65 13.10
C ARG A 370 11.12 -12.86 14.02
N HIS A 371 11.13 -12.21 15.19
CA HIS A 371 9.96 -12.13 16.07
C HIS A 371 9.00 -11.08 15.51
N LYS A 372 8.14 -11.49 14.58
CA LYS A 372 7.19 -10.61 13.90
C LYS A 372 5.91 -10.50 14.74
N ALA A 373 5.24 -9.35 14.70
CA ALA A 373 3.91 -9.15 15.29
C ALA A 373 2.81 -9.92 14.51
N VAL A 374 2.55 -11.16 14.91
CA VAL A 374 1.69 -12.11 14.21
C VAL A 374 0.19 -11.81 14.45
N ALA A 375 -0.64 -12.00 13.42
CA ALA A 375 -2.09 -11.94 13.55
C ALA A 375 -2.61 -13.20 14.23
N VAL A 376 -3.19 -13.08 15.43
CA VAL A 376 -3.87 -14.17 16.15
C VAL A 376 -5.06 -13.64 16.96
N ILE A 377 -4.82 -12.81 17.97
CA ILE A 377 -5.86 -12.18 18.81
C ILE A 377 -6.49 -10.95 18.12
N GLU A 378 -5.84 -10.47 17.07
CA GLU A 378 -6.02 -9.17 16.41
C GLU A 378 -7.46 -8.65 16.23
N ASP A 379 -8.46 -9.51 16.14
CA ASP A 379 -9.82 -9.11 15.78
C ASP A 379 -10.84 -9.29 16.91
N ALA A 380 -10.38 -9.54 18.14
CA ALA A 380 -11.26 -9.71 19.29
C ALA A 380 -11.93 -8.38 19.68
N ALA A 381 -13.25 -8.40 19.85
CA ALA A 381 -14.05 -7.28 20.34
C ALA A 381 -14.78 -7.67 21.63
N VAL A 382 -14.83 -6.77 22.61
CA VAL A 382 -15.54 -6.97 23.88
C VAL A 382 -16.47 -5.78 24.16
N PRO A 383 -17.45 -5.89 25.07
CA PRO A 383 -18.22 -4.73 25.48
C PRO A 383 -17.28 -3.61 25.94
N VAL A 384 -17.51 -2.36 25.50
CA VAL A 384 -16.59 -1.24 25.80
C VAL A 384 -16.36 -1.07 27.31
N LYS A 385 -17.38 -1.31 28.13
CA LYS A 385 -17.27 -1.30 29.60
C LYS A 385 -16.25 -2.30 30.17
N SER A 386 -16.01 -3.40 29.46
CA SER A 386 -15.09 -4.48 29.83
C SER A 386 -13.70 -4.32 29.21
N LEU A 387 -13.50 -3.27 28.40
CA LEU A 387 -12.26 -3.03 27.68
C LEU A 387 -11.02 -3.00 28.60
N PRO A 388 -11.01 -2.25 29.72
CA PRO A 388 -9.82 -2.17 30.57
C PRO A 388 -9.42 -3.54 31.15
N ASP A 389 -10.39 -4.30 31.66
CA ASP A 389 -10.16 -5.59 32.31
C ASP A 389 -9.72 -6.66 31.30
N PHE A 390 -10.36 -6.71 30.12
CA PHE A 390 -9.97 -7.62 29.05
C PHE A 390 -8.53 -7.38 28.59
N TYR A 391 -8.12 -6.10 28.50
CA TYR A 391 -6.74 -5.76 28.14
C TYR A 391 -5.75 -6.14 29.22
N GLN A 392 -6.06 -5.87 30.48
CA GLN A 392 -5.20 -6.26 31.59
C GLN A 392 -4.96 -7.77 31.59
N ASP A 393 -6.03 -8.57 31.49
CA ASP A 393 -5.91 -10.04 31.42
C ASP A 393 -5.09 -10.50 30.19
N THR A 394 -5.22 -9.80 29.06
CA THR A 394 -4.44 -10.09 27.85
C THR A 394 -2.95 -9.76 28.04
N GLN A 395 -2.62 -8.65 28.71
CA GLN A 395 -1.24 -8.28 29.04
C GLN A 395 -0.63 -9.25 30.04
N ASP A 396 -1.40 -9.69 31.03
CA ASP A 396 -0.97 -10.69 32.01
C ASP A 396 -0.66 -12.03 31.33
N LEU A 397 -1.51 -12.46 30.38
CA LEU A 397 -1.27 -13.64 29.54
C LEU A 397 0.05 -13.53 28.74
N MET A 398 0.30 -12.39 28.10
CA MET A 398 1.55 -12.18 27.35
C MET A 398 2.78 -12.18 28.26
N THR A 399 2.65 -11.58 29.45
CA THR A 399 3.71 -11.52 30.47
C THR A 399 4.04 -12.91 31.02
N GLU A 400 3.02 -13.72 31.33
CA GLU A 400 3.19 -15.11 31.79
C GLU A 400 3.93 -15.96 30.76
N LEU A 401 3.64 -15.77 29.47
CA LEU A 401 4.29 -16.48 28.37
C LEU A 401 5.66 -15.89 27.98
N GLY A 402 6.03 -14.72 28.51
CA GLY A 402 7.25 -14.00 28.15
C GLY A 402 7.27 -13.49 26.70
N ILE A 403 6.10 -13.19 26.13
CA ILE A 403 5.94 -12.78 24.73
C ILE A 403 5.72 -11.27 24.63
N GLY A 404 6.56 -10.59 23.83
CA GLY A 404 6.35 -9.18 23.47
C GLY A 404 5.07 -9.01 22.65
N CYS A 405 4.39 -7.87 22.75
CA CYS A 405 3.11 -7.68 22.07
C CYS A 405 2.88 -6.22 21.69
N VAL A 406 2.14 -6.03 20.59
CA VAL A 406 1.75 -4.72 20.07
C VAL A 406 0.24 -4.55 20.20
N TYR A 407 -0.19 -3.35 20.60
CA TYR A 407 -1.58 -3.00 20.89
C TYR A 407 -1.99 -1.75 20.11
N TYR A 408 -2.94 -1.87 19.20
CA TYR A 408 -3.45 -0.70 18.44
C TYR A 408 -4.85 -1.02 17.94
N GLY A 409 -5.72 -0.05 17.72
CA GLY A 409 -7.05 -0.39 17.24
C GLY A 409 -8.14 0.59 17.61
N HIS A 410 -9.36 0.11 17.53
CA HIS A 410 -10.60 0.86 17.58
C HIS A 410 -11.21 0.83 18.98
N ALA A 411 -10.67 1.66 19.87
CA ALA A 411 -11.09 1.70 21.27
C ALA A 411 -12.59 2.01 21.42
N SER A 412 -13.15 2.87 20.55
CA SER A 412 -14.56 3.28 20.61
C SER A 412 -15.58 2.16 20.43
N VAL A 413 -15.18 1.00 19.93
CA VAL A 413 -16.05 -0.17 19.70
C VAL A 413 -15.58 -1.42 20.46
N GLY A 414 -14.66 -1.24 21.40
CA GLY A 414 -14.17 -2.33 22.24
C GLY A 414 -13.28 -3.34 21.52
N LEU A 415 -12.68 -2.97 20.38
CA LEU A 415 -11.80 -3.81 19.57
C LEU A 415 -10.42 -3.17 19.49
N ILE A 416 -9.40 -3.78 20.09
CA ILE A 416 -8.01 -3.46 19.74
C ILE A 416 -7.26 -4.70 19.27
N HIS A 417 -6.48 -4.45 18.24
CA HIS A 417 -5.60 -5.40 17.60
C HIS A 417 -4.42 -5.71 18.50
N VAL A 418 -4.44 -6.91 19.06
CA VAL A 418 -3.35 -7.49 19.85
C VAL A 418 -2.55 -8.43 18.97
N ARG A 419 -1.27 -8.13 18.79
CA ARG A 419 -0.36 -8.92 17.95
C ARG A 419 0.90 -9.32 18.72
N PRO A 420 0.98 -10.57 19.20
CA PRO A 420 2.17 -11.08 19.86
C PRO A 420 3.33 -11.24 18.89
N GLU A 421 4.54 -10.98 19.37
CA GLU A 421 5.78 -11.04 18.60
C GLU A 421 6.41 -12.43 18.70
N MET A 422 6.43 -13.17 17.59
CA MET A 422 6.90 -14.56 17.55
C MET A 422 7.56 -14.92 16.22
N ASP A 423 8.42 -15.93 16.23
CA ASP A 423 9.04 -16.49 15.03
C ASP A 423 8.35 -17.81 14.63
N LEU A 424 7.38 -17.70 13.71
CA LEU A 424 6.62 -18.86 13.20
C LEU A 424 7.47 -19.86 12.39
N ALA A 425 8.70 -19.51 12.02
CA ALA A 425 9.60 -20.46 11.37
C ALA A 425 10.17 -21.50 12.34
N THR A 426 10.04 -21.26 13.65
CA THR A 426 10.55 -22.15 14.70
C THR A 426 9.45 -23.05 15.29
N PRO A 427 9.78 -24.29 15.74
CA PRO A 427 8.83 -25.14 16.45
C PRO A 427 8.26 -24.49 17.71
N GLU A 428 9.08 -23.72 18.43
CA GLU A 428 8.67 -23.00 19.63
C GLU A 428 7.65 -21.91 19.30
N GLY A 429 7.90 -21.08 18.28
CA GLY A 429 6.96 -20.03 17.86
C GLY A 429 5.61 -20.59 17.43
N LYS A 430 5.58 -21.74 16.74
CA LYS A 430 4.33 -22.43 16.38
C LYS A 430 3.55 -22.92 17.60
N ARG A 431 4.24 -23.48 18.60
CA ARG A 431 3.63 -23.89 19.87
C ARG A 431 3.01 -22.69 20.60
N TYR A 432 3.74 -21.57 20.68
CA TYR A 432 3.21 -20.35 21.28
C TYR A 432 2.03 -19.81 20.49
N PHE A 433 2.07 -19.81 19.16
CA PHE A 433 0.96 -19.37 18.32
C PHE A 433 -0.34 -20.13 18.65
N GLN A 434 -0.26 -21.46 18.75
CA GLN A 434 -1.40 -22.29 19.14
C GLN A 434 -1.86 -22.00 20.59
N THR A 435 -0.92 -21.97 21.55
CA THR A 435 -1.25 -21.72 22.97
C THR A 435 -1.92 -20.35 23.16
N VAL A 436 -1.43 -19.33 22.46
CA VAL A 436 -2.01 -17.98 22.51
C VAL A 436 -3.42 -17.97 21.91
N ALA A 437 -3.64 -18.63 20.76
CA ALA A 437 -4.96 -18.72 20.15
C ALA A 437 -5.99 -19.41 21.09
N GLU A 438 -5.63 -20.55 21.67
CA GLU A 438 -6.49 -21.29 22.59
C GLU A 438 -6.82 -20.51 23.87
N ARG A 439 -5.82 -19.87 24.49
CA ARG A 439 -6.03 -19.11 25.74
C ARG A 439 -6.77 -17.80 25.50
N SER A 440 -6.51 -17.14 24.37
CA SER A 440 -7.23 -15.92 24.00
C SER A 440 -8.69 -16.19 23.63
N SER A 441 -9.00 -17.29 22.93
CA SER A 441 -10.39 -17.75 22.69
C SER A 441 -11.19 -17.83 24.00
N LYS A 442 -10.63 -18.47 25.03
CA LYS A 442 -11.25 -18.58 26.35
C LYS A 442 -11.42 -17.24 27.03
N LEU A 443 -10.44 -16.36 26.87
CA LEU A 443 -10.49 -15.01 27.43
C LEU A 443 -11.60 -14.18 26.78
N VAL A 444 -11.71 -14.19 25.46
CA VAL A 444 -12.80 -13.53 24.73
C VAL A 444 -14.16 -14.03 25.21
N LYS A 445 -14.32 -15.35 25.34
CA LYS A 445 -15.55 -15.97 25.83
C LYS A 445 -15.90 -15.53 27.27
N LYS A 446 -14.90 -15.44 28.17
CA LYS A 446 -15.09 -14.95 29.56
C LYS A 446 -15.79 -13.58 29.59
N TYR A 447 -15.49 -12.71 28.64
CA TYR A 447 -16.06 -11.36 28.54
C TYR A 447 -17.28 -11.28 27.61
N ARG A 448 -17.83 -12.41 27.16
CA ARG A 448 -18.88 -12.49 26.11
C ARG A 448 -18.50 -11.69 24.86
N GLY A 449 -17.21 -11.69 24.51
CA GLY A 449 -16.69 -11.00 23.34
C GLY A 449 -16.93 -11.74 22.04
N ALA A 450 -16.72 -11.04 20.93
CA ALA A 450 -16.64 -11.62 19.60
C ALA A 450 -15.18 -11.95 19.26
N ILE A 451 -14.90 -13.18 18.85
CA ILE A 451 -13.54 -13.61 18.47
C ILE A 451 -13.10 -13.03 17.11
N SER A 452 -14.09 -12.62 16.29
CA SER A 452 -13.94 -11.78 15.12
C SER A 452 -14.91 -10.61 15.17
N GLY A 453 -14.35 -9.40 15.09
CA GLY A 453 -15.08 -8.15 14.95
C GLY A 453 -15.27 -7.74 13.49
N GLU A 454 -14.18 -7.60 12.72
CA GLU A 454 -14.22 -7.03 11.35
C GLU A 454 -13.36 -7.72 10.29
N HIS A 455 -12.45 -8.62 10.69
CA HIS A 455 -11.53 -9.31 9.78
C HIS A 455 -12.11 -10.62 9.24
N GLY A 456 -13.26 -11.07 9.74
CA GLY A 456 -13.82 -12.41 9.51
C GLY A 456 -13.22 -13.46 10.43
N ASP A 457 -13.95 -14.54 10.64
CA ASP A 457 -13.48 -15.72 11.36
C ASP A 457 -12.33 -16.38 10.59
N GLY A 458 -12.51 -16.54 9.28
CA GLY A 458 -11.56 -17.18 8.40
C GLY A 458 -11.24 -18.62 8.82
N ARG A 459 -10.06 -19.08 8.38
CA ARG A 459 -9.46 -20.34 8.82
C ARG A 459 -8.84 -20.21 10.22
N ILE A 460 -8.38 -19.00 10.55
CA ILE A 460 -7.66 -18.73 11.79
C ILE A 460 -8.54 -18.89 13.04
N ARG A 461 -9.86 -18.62 12.95
CA ARG A 461 -10.80 -18.74 14.08
C ARG A 461 -11.75 -19.94 13.98
N ALA A 462 -11.90 -20.56 12.81
CA ALA A 462 -12.79 -21.71 12.60
C ALA A 462 -12.70 -22.79 13.71
N PRO A 463 -11.50 -23.19 14.19
CA PRO A 463 -11.38 -24.23 15.22
C PRO A 463 -11.97 -23.85 16.59
N PHE A 464 -12.21 -22.56 16.82
CA PHE A 464 -12.67 -22.03 18.11
C PHE A 464 -14.16 -21.66 18.11
N ILE A 465 -14.83 -21.59 16.95
CA ILE A 465 -16.22 -21.14 16.85
C ILE A 465 -17.15 -21.99 17.71
N LYS A 466 -16.98 -23.31 17.68
CA LYS A 466 -17.75 -24.23 18.52
C LYS A 466 -17.60 -23.94 20.02
N GLU A 467 -16.38 -23.60 20.48
CA GLU A 467 -16.16 -23.19 21.86
C GLU A 467 -16.87 -21.86 22.15
N GLN A 468 -16.86 -20.90 21.22
CA GLN A 468 -17.48 -19.59 21.42
C GLN A 468 -19.00 -19.68 21.60
N VAL A 469 -19.70 -20.35 20.68
CA VAL A 469 -21.19 -20.37 20.65
C VAL A 469 -21.82 -21.61 21.31
N GLY A 470 -21.03 -22.61 21.69
CA GLY A 470 -21.54 -23.86 22.26
C GLY A 470 -22.08 -24.84 21.22
N GLU A 471 -22.32 -26.09 21.65
CA GLU A 471 -22.61 -27.24 20.77
C GLU A 471 -23.88 -27.03 19.93
N ASN A 472 -25.00 -26.68 20.56
CA ASN A 472 -26.31 -26.59 19.89
C ASN A 472 -26.34 -25.49 18.83
N VAL A 473 -25.85 -24.30 19.19
CA VAL A 473 -25.77 -23.17 18.27
C VAL A 473 -24.75 -23.42 17.17
N TYR A 474 -23.63 -24.08 17.47
CA TYR A 474 -22.68 -24.50 16.43
C TYR A 474 -23.34 -25.45 15.41
N ASN A 475 -24.17 -26.39 15.88
CA ASN A 475 -24.93 -27.28 14.98
C ASN A 475 -25.93 -26.50 14.10
N CYS A 476 -26.51 -25.41 14.60
CA CYS A 476 -27.31 -24.49 13.77
C CYS A 476 -26.45 -23.86 12.66
N LEU A 477 -25.23 -23.41 12.96
CA LEU A 477 -24.30 -22.87 11.95
C LEU A 477 -23.91 -23.93 10.90
N VAL A 478 -23.67 -25.17 11.33
CA VAL A 478 -23.37 -26.30 10.43
C VAL A 478 -24.57 -26.62 9.54
N GLN A 479 -25.78 -26.70 10.10
CA GLN A 479 -27.01 -26.93 9.33
C GLN A 479 -27.22 -25.83 8.29
N LEU A 480 -27.00 -24.56 8.68
CA LEU A 480 -27.10 -23.42 7.75
C LEU A 480 -26.11 -23.59 6.59
N LYS A 481 -24.83 -23.87 6.89
CA LYS A 481 -23.80 -24.10 5.87
C LYS A 481 -24.17 -25.25 4.93
N ASN A 482 -24.62 -26.39 5.47
CA ASN A 482 -25.01 -27.55 4.68
C ASN A 482 -26.26 -27.28 3.83
N THR A 483 -27.16 -26.39 4.26
CA THR A 483 -28.33 -26.01 3.47
C THR A 483 -27.93 -25.15 2.29
N PHE A 484 -27.04 -24.17 2.48
CA PHE A 484 -26.56 -23.32 1.39
C PHE A 484 -25.61 -24.04 0.42
N ASP A 485 -24.85 -25.01 0.92
CA ASP A 485 -23.81 -25.70 0.17
C ASP A 485 -23.69 -27.18 0.62
N PRO A 486 -24.59 -28.05 0.12
CA PRO A 486 -24.68 -29.45 0.56
C PRO A 486 -23.43 -30.29 0.30
N ASP A 487 -22.67 -29.95 -0.75
CA ASP A 487 -21.42 -30.64 -1.12
C ASP A 487 -20.17 -30.00 -0.47
N ASN A 488 -20.34 -28.96 0.35
CA ASN A 488 -19.26 -28.22 1.01
C ASN A 488 -18.16 -27.71 0.05
N LEU A 489 -18.57 -27.16 -1.10
CA LEU A 489 -17.67 -26.65 -2.14
C LEU A 489 -17.29 -25.18 -1.95
N PHE A 490 -18.16 -24.36 -1.37
CA PHE A 490 -17.93 -22.93 -1.17
C PHE A 490 -17.05 -22.66 0.05
N ASN A 491 -15.80 -22.27 -0.24
CA ASN A 491 -14.74 -21.89 0.69
C ASN A 491 -14.55 -22.84 1.90
N PRO A 492 -14.28 -24.14 1.67
CA PRO A 492 -14.23 -25.14 2.73
C PRO A 492 -13.16 -24.86 3.79
N GLY A 493 -13.50 -25.13 5.05
CA GLY A 493 -12.64 -24.92 6.22
C GLY A 493 -12.58 -23.46 6.72
N VAL A 494 -13.43 -22.59 6.18
CA VAL A 494 -13.65 -21.21 6.67
C VAL A 494 -14.93 -21.15 7.47
N ILE A 495 -14.90 -20.49 8.64
CA ILE A 495 -15.97 -20.44 9.68
C ILE A 495 -16.26 -21.81 10.30
N ILE A 496 -16.60 -22.81 9.48
CA ILE A 496 -16.86 -24.19 9.88
C ILE A 496 -15.66 -25.05 9.48
N GLY A 497 -14.86 -25.46 10.47
CA GLY A 497 -13.68 -26.29 10.26
C GLY A 497 -12.95 -26.63 11.57
N ASP A 498 -12.20 -27.73 11.55
CA ASP A 498 -11.49 -28.30 12.70
C ASP A 498 -9.96 -28.41 12.49
N ALA A 499 -9.46 -27.93 11.34
CA ALA A 499 -8.04 -27.92 11.02
C ALA A 499 -7.23 -27.16 12.08
N SER A 500 -6.03 -27.64 12.42
CA SER A 500 -5.18 -26.93 13.38
C SER A 500 -4.84 -25.54 12.86
N ILE A 501 -4.83 -24.54 13.76
CA ILE A 501 -4.38 -23.18 13.42
C ILE A 501 -2.91 -23.16 12.93
N THR A 502 -2.14 -24.22 13.18
CA THR A 502 -0.75 -24.37 12.73
C THR A 502 -0.59 -25.07 11.38
N GLU A 503 -1.69 -25.49 10.76
CA GLU A 503 -1.65 -26.09 9.43
C GLU A 503 -1.46 -25.03 8.34
N ASN A 504 -0.73 -25.36 7.27
CA ASN A 504 -0.53 -24.51 6.10
C ASN A 504 0.10 -23.13 6.41
N LEU A 505 0.95 -23.04 7.44
CA LEU A 505 1.67 -21.80 7.76
C LEU A 505 2.67 -21.45 6.65
N ARG A 506 2.63 -20.20 6.19
CA ARG A 506 3.57 -19.64 5.21
C ARG A 506 5.03 -19.77 5.66
N ALA A 507 5.27 -19.69 6.97
CA ALA A 507 6.61 -19.74 7.57
C ALA A 507 7.32 -21.09 7.42
N ASP A 508 6.61 -22.15 7.00
CA ASP A 508 7.15 -23.51 6.84
C ASP A 508 8.17 -23.62 5.71
N ARG A 509 8.25 -22.59 4.86
CA ARG A 509 9.18 -22.52 3.74
C ARG A 509 10.40 -21.72 4.09
N GLN A 510 11.46 -22.42 4.48
CA GLN A 510 12.78 -21.83 4.71
C GLN A 510 13.76 -22.19 3.59
N PRO A 511 14.68 -21.29 3.22
CA PRO A 511 15.70 -21.58 2.21
C PRO A 511 16.55 -22.80 2.61
N LYS A 512 16.65 -23.78 1.72
CA LYS A 512 17.51 -24.96 1.92
C LYS A 512 18.98 -24.68 1.56
N GLN A 513 19.20 -23.73 0.66
CA GLN A 513 20.52 -23.30 0.20
C GLN A 513 20.61 -21.78 0.25
N LEU A 514 21.70 -21.26 0.83
CA LEU A 514 21.98 -19.83 0.85
C LEU A 514 22.76 -19.41 -0.40
N LEU A 515 22.32 -18.31 -1.02
CA LEU A 515 23.03 -17.66 -2.14
C LEU A 515 24.14 -16.75 -1.61
N SER A 516 25.14 -16.46 -2.43
CA SER A 516 26.16 -15.44 -2.14
C SER A 516 25.69 -14.09 -2.70
N PRO A 517 25.13 -13.18 -1.88
CA PRO A 517 24.48 -11.98 -2.38
C PRO A 517 25.48 -10.98 -2.96
N GLY A 518 25.03 -10.17 -3.92
CA GLY A 518 25.80 -9.05 -4.46
C GLY A 518 25.75 -7.81 -3.55
N TYR A 519 24.67 -7.66 -2.80
CA TYR A 519 24.48 -6.60 -1.81
C TYR A 519 24.76 -7.07 -0.37
N ASP A 520 25.05 -6.13 0.52
CA ASP A 520 24.99 -6.36 1.97
C ASP A 520 23.53 -6.33 2.47
N TRP A 521 23.02 -7.49 2.91
CA TRP A 521 21.67 -7.67 3.45
C TRP A 521 21.61 -7.70 4.98
N THR A 522 22.70 -7.40 5.69
CA THR A 522 22.76 -7.46 7.17
C THR A 522 21.70 -6.61 7.86
N ARG A 523 21.37 -5.44 7.30
CA ARG A 523 20.30 -4.55 7.81
C ARG A 523 18.91 -5.18 7.75
N ASP A 524 18.72 -6.15 6.87
CA ASP A 524 17.51 -6.92 6.69
C ASP A 524 17.63 -8.34 7.29
N LEU A 525 18.72 -8.65 8.01
CA LEU A 525 19.12 -9.98 8.49
C LEU A 525 19.57 -10.95 7.38
N SER A 526 18.82 -11.07 6.29
CA SER A 526 19.19 -11.87 5.11
C SER A 526 18.41 -11.46 3.86
N LEU A 527 18.78 -12.01 2.70
CA LEU A 527 17.98 -11.86 1.48
C LEU A 527 16.55 -12.38 1.66
N MET A 528 16.37 -13.53 2.32
CA MET A 528 15.03 -14.10 2.53
C MET A 528 14.19 -13.22 3.46
N ASP A 529 14.80 -12.74 4.56
CA ASP A 529 14.15 -11.84 5.50
C ASP A 529 13.73 -10.51 4.82
N ALA A 530 14.51 -10.01 3.85
CA ALA A 530 14.16 -8.85 3.03
C ALA A 530 12.94 -9.11 2.12
N VAL A 531 12.79 -10.33 1.59
CA VAL A 531 11.63 -10.74 0.79
C VAL A 531 10.39 -10.90 1.68
N GLU A 532 10.56 -11.50 2.87
CA GLU A 532 9.50 -11.75 3.86
C GLU A 532 8.96 -10.48 4.54
N LYS A 533 9.60 -9.32 4.34
CA LYS A 533 8.98 -8.03 4.65
C LYS A 533 7.59 -7.87 4.02
N CYS A 534 7.35 -8.48 2.85
CA CYS A 534 6.03 -8.48 2.26
C CYS A 534 5.07 -9.42 3.00
N ASN A 535 4.30 -8.88 3.93
CA ASN A 535 3.33 -9.65 4.71
C ASN A 535 2.05 -10.06 3.94
N GLY A 536 1.83 -9.54 2.73
CA GLY A 536 0.65 -9.84 1.91
C GLY A 536 -0.47 -8.78 1.94
N ALA A 537 -0.28 -7.66 2.66
CA ALA A 537 -1.30 -6.60 2.84
C ALA A 537 -1.79 -5.92 1.55
N GLY A 538 -1.12 -6.13 0.41
CA GLY A 538 -1.59 -5.70 -0.90
C GLY A 538 -1.51 -4.18 -1.16
N ALA A 539 -0.73 -3.40 -0.39
CA ALA A 539 -0.59 -1.94 -0.57
C ALA A 539 -0.19 -1.54 -2.02
N CYS A 540 0.47 -2.44 -2.74
CA CYS A 540 0.81 -2.30 -4.16
C CYS A 540 -0.37 -2.42 -5.14
N ARG A 541 -1.59 -2.70 -4.66
CA ARG A 541 -2.81 -2.92 -5.47
C ARG A 541 -3.75 -1.72 -5.55
N LYS A 542 -3.33 -0.56 -5.04
CA LYS A 542 -4.11 0.67 -5.13
C LYS A 542 -4.24 1.17 -6.57
N SER A 543 -5.35 1.85 -6.87
CA SER A 543 -5.60 2.49 -8.16
C SER A 543 -4.60 3.63 -8.47
N ALA A 544 -4.52 4.02 -9.74
CA ALA A 544 -3.71 5.15 -10.15
C ALA A 544 -4.20 6.46 -9.52
N GLY A 545 -3.31 7.45 -9.34
CA GLY A 545 -3.61 8.70 -8.63
C GLY A 545 -3.40 8.62 -7.11
N ASN A 546 -3.44 7.42 -6.53
CA ASN A 546 -3.24 7.19 -5.09
C ASN A 546 -1.78 6.88 -4.71
N GLY A 547 -0.82 7.56 -5.36
CA GLY A 547 0.63 7.37 -5.17
C GLY A 547 1.33 6.67 -6.34
N VAL A 548 2.63 6.41 -6.20
CA VAL A 548 3.50 5.84 -7.25
C VAL A 548 3.48 4.31 -7.24
N MET A 549 3.34 3.65 -6.10
CA MET A 549 3.38 2.18 -6.02
C MET A 549 2.03 1.56 -6.43
N CYS A 550 1.94 0.58 -7.32
CA CYS A 550 2.94 -0.05 -8.18
C CYS A 550 2.54 0.20 -9.65
N PRO A 551 3.35 0.91 -10.47
CA PRO A 551 2.87 1.40 -11.76
C PRO A 551 2.45 0.28 -12.72
N SER A 552 3.17 -0.84 -12.71
CA SER A 552 2.85 -1.99 -13.55
C SER A 552 1.51 -2.62 -13.15
N TYR A 553 1.25 -2.81 -11.85
CA TYR A 553 -0.06 -3.30 -11.39
C TYR A 553 -1.18 -2.29 -11.72
N GLN A 554 -0.96 -1.00 -11.49
CA GLN A 554 -1.95 0.03 -11.83
C GLN A 554 -2.31 0.00 -13.33
N ALA A 555 -1.35 -0.37 -14.19
CA ALA A 555 -1.54 -0.40 -15.65
C ALA A 555 -2.15 -1.72 -16.17
N THR A 556 -1.89 -2.85 -15.51
CA THR A 556 -2.31 -4.19 -16.00
C THR A 556 -3.41 -4.82 -15.17
N ARG A 557 -3.52 -4.43 -13.89
CA ARG A 557 -4.31 -5.06 -12.83
C ARG A 557 -3.97 -6.55 -12.58
N GLU A 558 -2.77 -6.99 -13.01
CA GLU A 558 -2.32 -8.37 -12.84
C GLU A 558 -1.48 -8.56 -11.56
N GLU A 559 -1.83 -9.55 -10.73
CA GLU A 559 -1.18 -9.79 -9.43
C GLU A 559 0.34 -10.04 -9.54
N ASN A 560 0.82 -10.78 -10.55
CA ASN A 560 2.26 -11.04 -10.78
C ASN A 560 3.06 -9.76 -10.98
N TYR A 561 2.43 -8.69 -11.51
CA TYR A 561 3.07 -7.39 -11.70
C TYR A 561 2.91 -6.44 -10.51
N SER A 562 2.42 -6.93 -9.37
CA SER A 562 2.43 -6.22 -8.09
C SER A 562 3.67 -6.55 -7.28
N THR A 563 4.00 -5.74 -6.27
CA THR A 563 5.08 -6.05 -5.32
C THR A 563 4.79 -7.36 -4.57
N ARG A 564 3.54 -7.59 -4.16
CA ARG A 564 3.11 -8.80 -3.44
C ARG A 564 3.31 -10.06 -4.29
N GLY A 565 2.82 -10.05 -5.53
CA GLY A 565 2.98 -11.18 -6.45
C GLY A 565 4.45 -11.51 -6.73
N ARG A 566 5.31 -10.49 -6.93
CA ARG A 566 6.75 -10.66 -7.08
C ARG A 566 7.41 -11.23 -5.83
N SER A 567 7.07 -10.73 -4.65
CA SER A 567 7.56 -11.27 -3.38
C SER A 567 7.15 -12.73 -3.19
N ASN A 568 5.90 -13.10 -3.53
CA ASN A 568 5.44 -14.49 -3.49
C ASN A 568 6.24 -15.41 -4.42
N LEU A 569 6.46 -15.00 -5.68
CA LEU A 569 7.26 -15.78 -6.63
C LEU A 569 8.73 -15.88 -6.19
N LEU A 570 9.29 -14.81 -5.65
CA LEU A 570 10.67 -14.79 -5.17
C LEU A 570 10.86 -15.65 -3.93
N ARG A 571 9.91 -15.63 -2.97
CA ARG A 571 9.91 -16.56 -1.82
C ARG A 571 9.98 -18.00 -2.29
N HIS A 572 9.06 -18.38 -3.17
CA HIS A 572 9.01 -19.71 -3.75
C HIS A 572 10.36 -20.09 -4.36
N ALA A 573 10.91 -19.24 -5.24
CA ALA A 573 12.19 -19.49 -5.89
C ALA A 573 13.37 -19.62 -4.90
N LEU A 574 13.41 -18.84 -3.82
CA LEU A 574 14.47 -18.93 -2.81
C LEU A 574 14.34 -20.16 -1.90
N THR A 575 13.15 -20.75 -1.80
CA THR A 575 12.87 -21.92 -0.96
C THR A 575 12.95 -23.25 -1.72
N GLU A 576 13.08 -23.21 -3.04
CA GLU A 576 13.32 -24.39 -3.88
C GLU A 576 14.64 -25.09 -3.54
N PRO A 577 14.78 -26.42 -3.77
CA PRO A 577 16.04 -27.13 -3.54
C PRO A 577 17.23 -26.57 -4.33
N ASN A 578 16.98 -25.96 -5.49
CA ASN A 578 17.99 -25.27 -6.30
C ASN A 578 17.53 -23.84 -6.63
N PRO A 579 17.78 -22.87 -5.74
CA PRO A 579 17.31 -21.50 -5.93
C PRO A 579 17.84 -20.83 -7.20
N LEU A 580 19.08 -21.11 -7.62
CA LEU A 580 19.65 -20.51 -8.83
C LEU A 580 18.90 -20.92 -10.11
N THR A 581 18.38 -22.15 -10.15
CA THR A 581 17.55 -22.63 -11.26
C THR A 581 16.15 -22.04 -11.16
N ALA A 582 15.56 -22.03 -9.95
CA ALA A 582 14.24 -21.48 -9.71
C ALA A 582 14.16 -19.97 -10.01
N LEU A 583 15.25 -19.21 -9.75
CA LEU A 583 15.34 -17.80 -10.10
C LEU A 583 15.24 -17.53 -11.61
N LYS A 584 15.52 -18.53 -12.46
CA LYS A 584 15.46 -18.42 -13.93
C LYS A 584 14.11 -18.82 -14.51
N GLN A 585 13.16 -19.30 -13.69
CA GLN A 585 11.85 -19.73 -14.16
C GLN A 585 11.08 -18.57 -14.81
N ASP A 586 10.34 -18.90 -15.87
CA ASP A 586 9.70 -17.93 -16.74
C ASP A 586 8.70 -17.05 -15.99
N GLU A 587 7.97 -17.60 -15.02
CA GLU A 587 6.96 -16.86 -14.25
C GLU A 587 7.58 -15.75 -13.39
N LEU A 588 8.74 -16.02 -12.77
CA LEU A 588 9.44 -14.99 -11.99
C LEU A 588 10.09 -13.96 -12.92
N GLN A 589 10.68 -14.40 -14.04
CA GLN A 589 11.31 -13.49 -15.00
C GLN A 589 10.27 -12.58 -15.66
N ASP A 590 9.10 -13.10 -16.04
CA ASP A 590 7.96 -12.30 -16.51
C ASP A 590 7.54 -11.27 -15.46
N ALA A 591 7.29 -11.69 -14.23
CA ALA A 591 6.89 -10.79 -13.15
C ALA A 591 7.90 -9.65 -12.91
N LEU A 592 9.20 -9.96 -12.92
CA LEU A 592 10.28 -8.98 -12.75
C LEU A 592 10.53 -8.12 -13.99
N SER A 593 10.20 -8.60 -15.19
CA SER A 593 10.35 -7.85 -16.45
C SER A 593 9.57 -6.52 -16.40
N LEU A 594 8.37 -6.55 -15.81
CA LEU A 594 7.53 -5.36 -15.63
C LEU A 594 7.81 -4.57 -14.34
N CYS A 595 8.84 -4.92 -13.57
CA CYS A 595 9.26 -4.08 -12.46
C CYS A 595 10.13 -2.91 -12.98
N LEU A 596 9.60 -1.69 -12.86
CA LEU A 596 10.24 -0.45 -13.31
C LEU A 596 11.52 -0.09 -12.54
N GLY A 597 11.74 -0.67 -11.36
CA GLY A 597 12.85 -0.26 -10.47
C GLY A 597 12.66 1.13 -9.86
N CYS A 598 11.43 1.66 -9.81
CA CYS A 598 11.14 3.02 -9.33
C CYS A 598 11.32 3.27 -7.83
N LYS A 599 11.50 2.20 -7.03
CA LYS A 599 11.61 2.22 -5.56
C LYS A 599 10.39 2.73 -4.77
N ALA A 600 9.26 3.00 -5.42
CA ALA A 600 8.03 3.40 -4.72
C ALA A 600 7.57 2.40 -3.64
N CYS A 601 7.80 1.11 -3.84
CA CYS A 601 7.49 0.10 -2.83
C CYS A 601 8.36 0.19 -1.56
N LYS A 602 9.51 0.84 -1.62
CA LYS A 602 10.36 1.05 -0.46
C LYS A 602 9.81 2.14 0.46
N SER A 603 9.19 3.17 -0.12
CA SER A 603 8.65 4.31 0.62
C SER A 603 7.18 4.14 0.96
N GLU A 604 6.34 3.79 -0.01
CA GLU A 604 4.88 3.78 0.13
C GLU A 604 4.33 2.45 0.67
N CYS A 605 5.10 1.36 0.61
CA CYS A 605 4.72 0.15 1.34
C CYS A 605 5.10 0.36 2.80
N PRO A 606 4.17 0.25 3.76
CA PRO A 606 4.55 0.49 5.15
C PRO A 606 5.57 -0.54 5.69
N ALA A 607 5.71 -1.70 5.03
CA ALA A 607 6.76 -2.69 5.31
C ALA A 607 8.11 -2.44 4.62
N SER A 608 8.23 -1.35 3.85
CA SER A 608 9.47 -0.90 3.19
C SER A 608 10.15 -1.96 2.32
N VAL A 609 9.38 -2.68 1.51
CA VAL A 609 9.89 -3.70 0.57
C VAL A 609 10.64 -3.03 -0.57
N ASP A 610 11.94 -3.31 -0.74
CA ASP A 610 12.73 -2.78 -1.86
C ASP A 610 12.79 -3.75 -3.04
N MET A 611 11.68 -3.82 -3.80
CA MET A 611 11.58 -4.70 -4.98
C MET A 611 12.59 -4.34 -6.09
N ALA A 612 13.05 -3.09 -6.16
CA ALA A 612 14.06 -2.69 -7.13
C ALA A 612 15.41 -3.35 -6.81
N ARG A 613 15.80 -3.34 -5.53
CA ARG A 613 17.00 -4.02 -5.04
C ARG A 613 16.89 -5.54 -5.14
N LEU A 614 15.74 -6.12 -4.77
CA LEU A 614 15.48 -7.55 -4.92
C LEU A 614 15.59 -7.99 -6.39
N LYS A 615 15.00 -7.24 -7.33
CA LYS A 615 15.19 -7.50 -8.77
C LYS A 615 16.66 -7.43 -9.18
N SER A 616 17.39 -6.41 -8.74
CA SER A 616 18.82 -6.26 -9.04
C SER A 616 19.62 -7.44 -8.51
N GLU A 617 19.30 -7.97 -7.32
CA GLU A 617 19.93 -9.16 -6.75
C GLU A 617 19.60 -10.41 -7.59
N VAL A 618 18.34 -10.62 -7.97
CA VAL A 618 17.97 -11.75 -8.86
C VAL A 618 18.76 -11.68 -10.17
N LEU A 619 18.84 -10.52 -10.81
CA LEU A 619 19.59 -10.33 -12.05
C LEU A 619 21.10 -10.57 -11.88
N TYR A 620 21.65 -10.23 -10.72
CA TYR A 620 23.04 -10.52 -10.35
C TYR A 620 23.28 -12.02 -10.20
N GLN A 621 22.40 -12.72 -9.45
CA GLN A 621 22.49 -14.16 -9.22
C GLN A 621 22.38 -14.98 -10.51
N ILE A 622 21.46 -14.62 -11.41
CA ILE A 622 21.31 -15.32 -12.69
C ILE A 622 22.48 -15.06 -13.64
N ASN A 623 23.09 -13.87 -13.55
CA ASN A 623 24.17 -13.37 -14.41
C ASN A 623 23.95 -13.65 -15.91
N ALA A 624 22.72 -13.54 -16.39
CA ALA A 624 22.36 -13.90 -17.75
C ALA A 624 23.09 -13.02 -18.79
N PHE A 625 23.58 -13.64 -19.85
CA PHE A 625 24.18 -12.91 -20.97
C PHE A 625 23.09 -12.31 -21.87
N SER A 626 23.18 -11.02 -22.17
CA SER A 626 22.39 -10.39 -23.23
C SER A 626 23.13 -9.18 -23.80
N LEU A 627 22.92 -8.90 -25.09
CA LEU A 627 23.52 -7.73 -25.76
C LEU A 627 23.01 -6.42 -25.17
N SER A 628 21.75 -6.39 -24.72
CA SER A 628 21.18 -5.25 -23.99
C SER A 628 21.95 -4.99 -22.69
N ARG A 629 22.17 -6.01 -21.86
CA ARG A 629 22.97 -5.89 -20.62
C ARG A 629 24.41 -5.46 -20.90
N LEU A 630 25.02 -6.00 -21.95
CA LEU A 630 26.37 -5.60 -22.40
C LEU A 630 26.40 -4.13 -22.84
N SER A 631 25.38 -3.66 -23.54
CA SER A 631 25.27 -2.26 -23.96
C SER A 631 25.19 -1.30 -22.78
N ILE A 632 24.48 -1.68 -21.71
CA ILE A 632 24.40 -0.90 -20.47
C ILE A 632 25.75 -0.91 -19.74
N LYS A 633 26.40 -2.08 -19.64
CA LYS A 633 27.74 -2.20 -19.03
C LYS A 633 28.76 -1.24 -19.64
N PHE A 634 28.72 -1.09 -20.97
CA PHE A 634 29.66 -0.24 -21.71
C PHE A 634 29.05 1.09 -22.20
N TYR A 635 27.90 1.50 -21.68
CA TYR A 635 27.13 2.62 -22.22
C TYR A 635 27.92 3.94 -22.26
N GLY A 636 28.64 4.26 -21.18
CA GLY A 636 29.47 5.46 -21.15
C GLY A 636 30.63 5.44 -22.15
N GLN A 637 31.20 4.27 -22.46
CA GLN A 637 32.23 4.12 -23.49
C GLN A 637 31.63 4.30 -24.90
N LEU A 638 30.44 3.72 -25.14
CA LEU A 638 29.71 3.88 -26.39
C LEU A 638 29.36 5.35 -26.65
N MET A 639 28.86 6.08 -25.64
CA MET A 639 28.57 7.51 -25.75
C MET A 639 29.83 8.34 -26.01
N LYS A 640 30.93 8.03 -25.31
CA LYS A 640 32.22 8.72 -25.50
C LYS A 640 32.74 8.58 -26.93
N ILE A 641 32.62 7.38 -27.52
CA ILE A 641 33.01 7.13 -28.92
C ILE A 641 32.02 7.81 -29.86
N GLY A 642 30.72 7.66 -29.61
CA GLY A 642 29.65 8.27 -30.42
C GLY A 642 29.74 9.79 -30.50
N ALA A 643 30.18 10.44 -29.43
CA ALA A 643 30.34 11.89 -29.35
C ALA A 643 31.39 12.46 -30.32
N TRP A 644 32.25 11.62 -30.92
CA TRP A 644 33.21 12.06 -31.95
C TRP A 644 32.53 12.27 -33.30
N VAL A 645 31.44 11.54 -33.55
CA VAL A 645 30.67 11.56 -34.81
C VAL A 645 29.15 11.45 -34.51
N PRO A 646 28.55 12.43 -33.79
CA PRO A 646 27.21 12.30 -33.22
C PRO A 646 26.13 12.08 -34.29
N GLY A 647 26.26 12.67 -35.48
CA GLY A 647 25.31 12.46 -36.58
C GLY A 647 25.23 11.00 -37.04
N ALA A 648 26.38 10.36 -37.27
CA ALA A 648 26.45 8.95 -37.67
C ALA A 648 25.97 8.04 -36.54
N TYR A 649 26.40 8.29 -35.29
CA TYR A 649 25.95 7.53 -34.13
C TYR A 649 24.43 7.59 -33.96
N ASN A 650 23.85 8.80 -34.02
CA ASN A 650 22.42 9.04 -33.87
C ASN A 650 21.59 8.33 -34.94
N TRP A 651 22.11 8.26 -36.17
CA TRP A 651 21.49 7.51 -37.25
C TRP A 651 21.56 6.00 -37.00
N VAL A 652 22.74 5.46 -36.69
CA VAL A 652 22.94 4.02 -36.45
C VAL A 652 22.09 3.51 -35.29
N GLN A 653 22.09 4.21 -34.14
CA GLN A 653 21.35 3.74 -32.96
C GLN A 653 19.83 3.67 -33.19
N ASN A 654 19.29 4.50 -34.10
CA ASN A 654 17.86 4.54 -34.42
C ASN A 654 17.45 3.62 -35.58
N LEU A 655 18.37 2.83 -36.14
CA LEU A 655 18.01 1.76 -37.09
C LEU A 655 17.19 0.68 -36.36
N SER A 656 16.11 0.21 -36.98
CA SER A 656 15.21 -0.79 -36.40
C SER A 656 15.92 -2.09 -35.99
N LEU A 657 16.92 -2.52 -36.78
CA LEU A 657 17.72 -3.71 -36.46
C LEU A 657 18.56 -3.49 -35.19
N VAL A 658 19.21 -2.34 -35.06
CA VAL A 658 20.03 -1.99 -33.88
C VAL A 658 19.16 -1.90 -32.63
N LYS A 659 18.00 -1.23 -32.72
CA LYS A 659 17.02 -1.16 -31.63
C LYS A 659 16.59 -2.55 -31.17
N ARG A 660 16.21 -3.44 -32.09
CA ARG A 660 15.84 -4.83 -31.77
C ARG A 660 16.96 -5.60 -31.07
N ILE A 661 18.20 -5.48 -31.57
CA ILE A 661 19.38 -6.14 -30.97
C ILE A 661 19.62 -5.64 -29.53
N MET A 662 19.41 -4.35 -29.28
CA MET A 662 19.54 -3.75 -27.95
C MET A 662 18.32 -4.01 -27.04
N GLY A 663 17.27 -4.65 -27.55
CA GLY A 663 16.02 -4.90 -26.84
C GLY A 663 15.08 -3.69 -26.75
N VAL A 664 15.30 -2.66 -27.57
CA VAL A 664 14.48 -1.44 -27.64
C VAL A 664 13.35 -1.63 -28.65
N ASP A 665 12.13 -1.25 -28.27
CA ASP A 665 10.97 -1.25 -29.16
C ASP A 665 11.21 -0.31 -30.35
N THR A 666 10.94 -0.78 -31.57
CA THR A 666 11.24 -0.03 -32.78
C THR A 666 10.44 1.27 -32.91
N ARG A 667 9.31 1.40 -32.19
CA ARG A 667 8.49 2.62 -32.11
C ARG A 667 9.15 3.73 -31.30
N ARG A 668 10.18 3.42 -30.51
CA ARG A 668 10.92 4.41 -29.72
C ARG A 668 11.97 5.14 -30.55
N THR A 669 12.18 6.39 -30.17
CA THR A 669 13.34 7.17 -30.59
C THR A 669 14.36 7.14 -29.48
N LEU A 670 15.60 6.73 -29.78
CA LEU A 670 16.68 6.81 -28.81
C LEU A 670 17.20 8.24 -28.71
N PRO A 671 17.57 8.72 -27.50
CA PRO A 671 18.01 10.08 -27.31
C PRO A 671 19.27 10.40 -28.09
N LYS A 672 19.30 11.59 -28.67
CA LYS A 672 20.37 12.03 -29.56
C LYS A 672 21.57 12.51 -28.75
N LEU A 673 22.78 12.17 -29.20
CA LEU A 673 23.99 12.82 -28.72
C LEU A 673 24.05 14.26 -29.23
N ASP A 674 24.44 15.17 -28.33
CA ASP A 674 24.69 16.56 -28.67
C ASP A 674 26.03 16.70 -29.43
N LYS A 675 26.17 17.79 -30.20
CA LYS A 675 27.40 18.10 -30.95
C LYS A 675 28.55 18.48 -30.03
N GLN A 676 28.27 19.01 -28.84
CA GLN A 676 29.28 19.45 -27.88
C GLN A 676 29.01 18.83 -26.49
N PRO A 677 29.73 17.76 -26.10
CA PRO A 677 29.63 17.21 -24.75
C PRO A 677 29.97 18.25 -23.69
N LEU A 678 29.32 18.16 -22.53
CA LEU A 678 29.49 19.14 -21.44
C LEU A 678 30.95 19.25 -20.99
N LYS A 679 31.68 18.14 -20.95
CA LYS A 679 33.11 18.11 -20.59
C LYS A 679 33.97 18.95 -21.53
N THR A 680 33.64 18.97 -22.83
CA THR A 680 34.36 19.76 -23.84
C THR A 680 34.03 21.24 -23.68
N TRP A 681 32.76 21.57 -23.45
CA TRP A 681 32.34 22.93 -23.13
C TRP A 681 33.03 23.45 -21.86
N TRP A 682 33.03 22.66 -20.77
CA TRP A 682 33.62 23.02 -19.48
C TRP A 682 35.12 23.32 -19.59
N LYS A 683 35.89 22.59 -20.39
CA LYS A 683 37.32 22.89 -20.62
C LYS A 683 37.59 24.29 -21.16
N THR A 684 36.63 24.84 -21.90
CA THR A 684 36.72 26.20 -22.46
C THR A 684 36.18 27.20 -21.45
N TYR A 685 35.01 26.92 -20.87
CA TYR A 685 34.34 27.79 -19.91
C TYR A 685 35.15 27.97 -18.62
N ALA A 686 35.75 26.91 -18.08
CA ALA A 686 36.54 26.95 -16.84
C ALA A 686 37.74 27.89 -16.88
N LYS A 687 38.25 28.25 -18.08
CA LYS A 687 39.32 29.26 -18.23
C LYS A 687 38.83 30.68 -17.93
N GLN A 688 37.52 30.90 -17.95
CA GLN A 688 36.87 32.18 -17.69
C GLN A 688 36.34 32.26 -16.25
N VAL A 689 36.37 31.13 -15.53
CA VAL A 689 35.89 31.03 -14.14
C VAL A 689 36.99 31.46 -13.18
N ASN A 690 36.68 32.43 -12.32
CA ASN A 690 37.57 32.87 -11.25
C ASN A 690 37.18 32.18 -9.94
N PHE A 691 37.98 31.19 -9.52
CA PHE A 691 37.80 30.51 -8.24
C PHE A 691 38.03 31.50 -7.08
N LYS A 692 37.05 31.63 -6.18
CA LYS A 692 37.04 32.59 -5.08
C LYS A 692 37.62 31.94 -3.81
N PRO A 693 38.76 32.41 -3.28
CA PRO A 693 39.33 31.87 -2.04
C PRO A 693 38.34 31.99 -0.87
N GLY A 694 38.23 30.95 -0.05
CA GLY A 694 37.37 30.93 1.15
C GLY A 694 35.87 30.75 0.89
N LYS A 695 35.43 30.54 -0.37
CA LYS A 695 34.05 30.15 -0.69
C LYS A 695 33.92 28.62 -0.78
N PRO A 696 32.82 28.03 -0.28
CA PRO A 696 32.57 26.60 -0.41
C PRO A 696 32.54 26.13 -1.87
N THR A 697 32.99 24.91 -2.10
CA THR A 697 32.98 24.28 -3.42
C THR A 697 31.70 23.46 -3.61
N VAL A 698 31.08 23.57 -4.78
CA VAL A 698 30.00 22.70 -5.22
C VAL A 698 30.54 21.68 -6.22
N TRP A 699 30.59 20.43 -5.77
CA TRP A 699 30.97 19.27 -6.56
C TRP A 699 29.75 18.77 -7.35
N VAL A 700 29.74 19.01 -8.65
CA VAL A 700 28.60 18.66 -9.51
C VAL A 700 28.84 17.30 -10.15
N LEU A 701 28.11 16.28 -9.71
CA LEU A 701 28.08 14.96 -10.33
C LEU A 701 27.33 15.04 -11.66
N VAL A 702 28.08 14.98 -12.76
CA VAL A 702 27.56 15.02 -14.12
C VAL A 702 27.37 13.60 -14.63
N ASP A 703 26.11 13.15 -14.66
CA ASP A 703 25.72 11.86 -15.22
C ASP A 703 25.93 11.79 -16.74
N LEU A 704 25.84 10.56 -17.28
CA LEU A 704 26.08 10.29 -18.70
C LEU A 704 25.11 11.04 -19.63
N TYR A 705 23.85 11.23 -19.21
CA TYR A 705 22.82 11.84 -20.03
C TYR A 705 23.08 13.35 -20.14
N VAL A 706 23.29 14.02 -19.01
CA VAL A 706 23.67 15.44 -18.98
C VAL A 706 25.02 15.67 -19.68
N GLN A 707 25.96 14.73 -19.58
CA GLN A 707 27.25 14.88 -20.25
C GLN A 707 27.15 14.87 -21.78
N TYR A 708 26.35 13.96 -22.35
CA TYR A 708 26.42 13.64 -23.79
C TYR A 708 25.12 13.92 -24.57
N GLN A 709 23.96 13.93 -23.93
CA GLN A 709 22.64 14.08 -24.58
C GLN A 709 22.00 15.43 -24.28
N GLU A 710 22.07 15.88 -23.02
CA GLU A 710 21.44 17.12 -22.56
C GLU A 710 22.45 18.11 -21.92
N PRO A 711 23.57 18.45 -22.60
CA PRO A 711 24.61 19.31 -22.01
C PRO A 711 24.12 20.70 -21.62
N LYS A 712 23.07 21.23 -22.26
CA LYS A 712 22.47 22.52 -21.89
C LYS A 712 21.97 22.55 -20.45
N ILE A 713 21.44 21.44 -19.93
CA ILE A 713 21.00 21.35 -18.53
C ILE A 713 22.19 21.47 -17.59
N GLY A 714 23.30 20.79 -17.90
CA GLY A 714 24.53 20.87 -17.12
C GLY A 714 25.18 22.27 -17.19
N GLN A 715 25.13 22.92 -18.35
CA GLN A 715 25.54 24.32 -18.51
C GLN A 715 24.70 25.23 -17.59
N ALA A 716 23.38 25.13 -17.67
CA ALA A 716 22.46 25.91 -16.84
C ALA A 716 22.70 25.69 -15.33
N ALA A 717 22.92 24.45 -14.90
CA ALA A 717 23.22 24.13 -13.50
C ALA A 717 24.54 24.76 -13.03
N ILE A 718 25.62 24.58 -13.79
CA ILE A 718 26.95 25.13 -13.48
C ILE A 718 26.90 26.67 -13.46
N GLN A 719 26.31 27.27 -14.50
CA GLN A 719 26.22 28.72 -14.61
C GLN A 719 25.35 29.33 -13.51
N SER A 720 24.24 28.67 -13.14
CA SER A 720 23.41 29.10 -12.01
C SER A 720 24.20 29.17 -10.71
N LEU A 721 24.99 28.14 -10.41
CA LEU A 721 25.80 28.08 -9.19
C LEU A 721 26.92 29.15 -9.19
N GLU A 722 27.55 29.39 -10.33
CA GLU A 722 28.56 30.45 -10.50
C GLU A 722 27.95 31.86 -10.33
N LEU A 723 26.75 32.11 -10.88
CA LEU A 723 26.00 33.37 -10.70
C LEU A 723 25.57 33.59 -9.24
N LEU A 724 25.42 32.52 -8.47
CA LEU A 724 25.21 32.56 -7.02
C LEU A 724 26.52 32.73 -6.24
N GLY A 725 27.66 32.79 -6.93
CA GLY A 725 28.97 33.06 -6.36
C GLY A 725 29.67 31.87 -5.73
N MET A 726 29.22 30.65 -6.04
CA MET A 726 29.84 29.40 -5.60
C MET A 726 31.03 29.03 -6.48
N ASN A 727 31.98 28.28 -5.93
CA ASN A 727 33.04 27.65 -6.71
C ASN A 727 32.53 26.31 -7.26
N VAL A 728 32.51 26.09 -8.56
CA VAL A 728 31.97 24.84 -9.13
C VAL A 728 33.07 23.89 -9.63
N LYS A 729 33.04 22.62 -9.20
CA LYS A 729 33.94 21.55 -9.64
C LYS A 729 33.13 20.35 -10.18
N PRO A 730 32.93 20.23 -11.50
CA PRO A 730 32.18 19.11 -12.06
C PRO A 730 32.99 17.81 -12.07
N ILE A 731 32.34 16.72 -11.69
CA ILE A 731 32.83 15.33 -11.79
C ILE A 731 32.05 14.65 -12.91
N PHE A 732 32.74 14.34 -14.00
CA PHE A 732 32.15 13.65 -15.16
C PHE A 732 32.18 12.13 -14.97
N LEU A 733 31.01 11.52 -14.88
CA LEU A 733 30.87 10.08 -14.65
C LEU A 733 31.21 9.28 -15.92
N ASP A 734 31.90 8.15 -15.77
CA ASP A 734 32.20 7.24 -16.89
C ASP A 734 31.15 6.13 -17.04
N SER A 735 30.31 5.95 -16.02
CA SER A 735 29.20 4.99 -16.00
C SER A 735 28.07 5.54 -15.12
N SER A 736 26.85 5.02 -15.33
CA SER A 736 25.68 5.30 -14.49
C SER A 736 25.50 4.16 -13.49
N PRO A 737 25.80 4.35 -12.19
CA PRO A 737 25.54 3.33 -11.17
C PRO A 737 24.09 2.83 -11.21
N ARG A 738 23.12 3.73 -11.43
CA ARG A 738 21.71 3.34 -11.50
C ARG A 738 21.42 2.42 -12.67
N ALA A 739 21.92 2.75 -13.86
CA ALA A 739 21.72 1.92 -15.06
C ALA A 739 22.34 0.53 -14.87
N LEU A 740 23.55 0.46 -14.29
CA LEU A 740 24.22 -0.82 -13.98
C LEU A 740 23.39 -1.69 -13.03
N LEU A 741 22.93 -1.12 -11.91
CA LEU A 741 22.09 -1.84 -10.94
C LEU A 741 20.75 -2.31 -11.55
N SER A 742 20.17 -1.54 -12.48
CA SER A 742 18.94 -1.95 -13.16
C SER A 742 19.07 -3.26 -13.94
N GLN A 743 20.31 -3.63 -14.33
CA GLN A 743 20.66 -4.85 -15.06
C GLN A 743 21.35 -5.92 -14.20
N GLY A 744 21.36 -5.76 -12.86
CA GLY A 744 22.07 -6.65 -11.96
C GLY A 744 23.59 -6.65 -12.15
N LEU A 745 24.17 -5.60 -12.75
CA LEU A 745 25.62 -5.40 -12.86
C LEU A 745 26.17 -4.81 -11.55
N VAL A 746 25.94 -5.53 -10.44
CA VAL A 746 26.17 -5.06 -9.08
C VAL A 746 27.65 -4.83 -8.82
N SER A 747 28.52 -5.73 -9.30
CA SER A 747 29.98 -5.58 -9.18
C SER A 747 30.51 -4.36 -9.93
N GLU A 748 29.99 -4.10 -11.14
CA GLU A 748 30.37 -2.91 -11.91
C GLU A 748 29.84 -1.63 -11.28
N ALA A 749 28.61 -1.64 -10.72
CA ALA A 749 28.06 -0.51 -10.00
C ALA A 749 28.89 -0.18 -8.75
N LYS A 750 29.34 -1.20 -8.02
CA LYS A 750 30.26 -1.04 -6.88
C LYS A 750 31.55 -0.33 -7.31
N GLN A 751 32.20 -0.81 -8.38
CA GLN A 751 33.42 -0.18 -8.90
C GLN A 751 33.19 1.27 -9.35
N ALA A 752 32.04 1.56 -9.97
CA ALA A 752 31.66 2.91 -10.37
C ALA A 752 31.54 3.84 -9.16
N LEU A 753 30.87 3.38 -8.09
CA LEU A 753 30.72 4.12 -6.85
C LEU A 753 32.07 4.34 -6.14
N GLU A 754 32.92 3.32 -6.03
CA GLU A 754 34.26 3.45 -5.45
C GLU A 754 35.12 4.47 -6.20
N LYS A 755 35.01 4.50 -7.54
CA LYS A 755 35.72 5.48 -8.36
C LYS A 755 35.25 6.91 -8.08
N ILE A 756 33.94 7.14 -8.01
CA ILE A 756 33.40 8.48 -7.73
C ILE A 756 33.75 8.90 -6.29
N GLN A 757 33.64 7.99 -5.32
CA GLN A 757 34.07 8.22 -3.94
C GLN A 757 35.55 8.61 -3.88
N SER A 758 36.40 8.00 -4.73
CA SER A 758 37.82 8.37 -4.80
C SER A 758 38.06 9.79 -5.34
N GLN A 759 37.18 10.29 -6.22
CA GLN A 759 37.25 11.64 -6.78
C GLN A 759 36.72 12.71 -5.81
N LEU A 760 35.89 12.31 -4.86
CA LEU A 760 35.35 13.15 -3.80
C LEU A 760 36.23 13.20 -2.53
N LYS A 761 37.42 12.58 -2.55
CA LYS A 761 38.34 12.55 -1.39
C LYS A 761 38.74 13.93 -0.87
N GLU A 762 38.80 14.92 -1.77
CA GLU A 762 39.17 16.30 -1.44
C GLU A 762 37.96 17.17 -1.02
N ALA A 763 36.74 16.62 -1.02
CA ALA A 763 35.56 17.38 -0.63
C ALA A 763 35.61 17.68 0.88
N ALA A 764 35.56 18.97 1.22
CA ALA A 764 35.53 19.44 2.60
C ALA A 764 34.13 19.28 3.22
N LEU A 765 34.03 19.38 4.55
CA LEU A 765 32.74 19.29 5.26
C LEU A 765 31.75 20.40 4.83
N ASP A 766 32.25 21.60 4.56
CA ASP A 766 31.44 22.76 4.14
C ASP A 766 31.08 22.75 2.65
N ASP A 767 31.71 21.87 1.86
CA ASP A 767 31.41 21.72 0.44
C ASP A 767 30.00 21.13 0.24
N HIS A 768 29.49 21.24 -0.98
CA HIS A 768 28.22 20.65 -1.37
C HIS A 768 28.45 19.68 -2.53
N ILE A 769 27.84 18.50 -2.46
CA ILE A 769 27.87 17.53 -3.54
C ILE A 769 26.47 17.51 -4.15
N VAL A 770 26.35 17.80 -5.45
CA VAL A 770 25.07 17.88 -6.15
C VAL A 770 25.06 17.01 -7.38
N GLY A 771 23.98 16.28 -7.60
CA GLY A 771 23.70 15.64 -8.88
C GLY A 771 22.48 16.23 -9.57
N ILE A 772 22.41 16.04 -10.90
CA ILE A 772 21.37 16.60 -11.77
C ILE A 772 20.31 15.53 -12.06
N GLU A 773 20.69 14.37 -12.59
CA GLU A 773 19.76 13.26 -12.79
C GLU A 773 19.36 12.60 -11.46
N PRO A 774 18.08 12.64 -11.06
CA PRO A 774 17.66 12.16 -9.75
C PRO A 774 17.94 10.67 -9.52
N SER A 775 17.76 9.84 -10.55
CA SER A 775 17.90 8.38 -10.40
C SER A 775 19.33 7.93 -10.13
N ASP A 776 20.33 8.56 -10.74
CA ASP A 776 21.76 8.32 -10.48
C ASP A 776 22.21 8.96 -9.16
N THR A 777 21.76 10.18 -8.89
CA THR A 777 22.13 10.91 -7.67
C THR A 777 21.69 10.19 -6.39
N LEU A 778 20.45 9.66 -6.39
CA LEU A 778 19.87 9.04 -5.20
C LEU A 778 20.42 7.63 -4.92
N VAL A 779 21.20 7.03 -5.81
CA VAL A 779 21.96 5.79 -5.52
C VAL A 779 22.87 5.99 -4.31
N TRP A 780 23.43 7.20 -4.14
CA TRP A 780 24.30 7.52 -3.01
C TRP A 780 23.58 7.43 -1.66
N ARG A 781 22.39 8.00 -1.56
CA ARG A 781 21.60 7.99 -0.31
C ARG A 781 21.05 6.60 0.02
N ASP A 782 20.83 5.79 -1.01
CA ASP A 782 20.10 4.56 -0.87
C ASP A 782 20.96 3.29 -0.91
N GLU A 783 21.56 2.97 -2.05
CA GLU A 783 22.22 1.67 -2.27
C GLU A 783 23.71 1.67 -2.05
N ALA A 784 24.39 2.83 -2.19
CA ALA A 784 25.84 2.89 -2.05
C ALA A 784 26.30 2.34 -0.69
N LYS A 785 25.58 2.65 0.38
CA LYS A 785 25.87 2.17 1.75
C LYS A 785 25.85 0.65 1.92
N ASP A 786 25.27 -0.08 0.97
CA ASP A 786 25.21 -1.55 1.00
C ASP A 786 26.09 -2.22 -0.07
N LEU A 787 26.84 -1.43 -0.85
CA LEU A 787 27.69 -1.91 -1.93
C LEU A 787 29.17 -1.62 -1.68
N ILE A 788 29.45 -0.45 -1.13
CA ILE A 788 30.82 0.04 -0.87
C ILE A 788 31.05 0.17 0.63
N SER A 789 32.32 0.13 1.04
CA SER A 789 32.70 0.28 2.45
C SER A 789 32.25 1.63 3.03
N LYS A 790 32.16 1.71 4.36
CA LYS A 790 31.84 2.96 5.05
C LYS A 790 32.77 4.09 4.62
N ASN A 791 32.20 5.29 4.53
CA ASN A 791 32.93 6.47 4.12
C ASN A 791 33.78 6.99 5.28
N ASP A 792 35.10 6.89 5.17
CA ASP A 792 36.05 7.53 6.10
C ASP A 792 36.32 9.01 5.73
N GLN A 793 35.54 9.58 4.80
CA GLN A 793 35.69 10.96 4.30
C GLN A 793 34.84 11.96 5.11
N ALA A 794 35.11 13.25 4.91
CA ALA A 794 34.45 14.34 5.64
C ALA A 794 32.94 14.51 5.35
N TRP A 795 32.41 13.90 4.28
CA TRP A 795 31.00 14.01 3.89
C TRP A 795 30.24 12.68 4.09
N LEU A 796 28.92 12.75 4.23
CA LEU A 796 28.04 11.58 4.41
C LEU A 796 27.24 11.31 3.15
N TYR A 797 26.88 10.05 2.89
CA TYR A 797 26.01 9.67 1.77
C TYR A 797 24.70 10.47 1.71
N THR A 798 24.15 10.83 2.86
CA THR A 798 22.94 11.65 3.00
C THR A 798 23.13 13.11 2.60
N SER A 799 24.38 13.58 2.48
CA SER A 799 24.73 14.97 2.11
C SER A 799 24.82 15.20 0.60
N VAL A 800 24.71 14.17 -0.24
CA VAL A 800 24.63 14.32 -1.70
C VAL A 800 23.25 14.83 -2.07
N LEU A 801 23.16 16.06 -2.60
CA LEU A 801 21.93 16.79 -2.87
C LEU A 801 21.47 16.69 -4.34
N LEU A 802 20.17 16.80 -4.56
CA LEU A 802 19.59 17.16 -5.85
C LEU A 802 19.74 18.67 -6.06
N PHE A 803 19.71 19.10 -7.32
CA PHE A 803 19.87 20.52 -7.66
C PHE A 803 18.88 21.43 -6.92
N GLU A 804 17.60 21.05 -6.86
CA GLU A 804 16.54 21.84 -6.21
C GLU A 804 16.72 21.92 -4.69
N GLU A 805 17.19 20.85 -4.06
CA GLU A 805 17.50 20.83 -2.62
C GLU A 805 18.66 21.77 -2.30
N LEU A 806 19.69 21.82 -3.18
CA LEU A 806 20.77 22.79 -3.02
C LEU A 806 20.24 24.23 -3.18
N MET A 807 19.36 24.51 -4.15
CA MET A 807 18.79 25.85 -4.30
C MET A 807 18.05 26.31 -3.03
N LEU A 808 17.27 25.42 -2.41
CA LEU A 808 16.61 25.69 -1.13
C LEU A 808 17.60 25.92 0.01
N LYS A 809 18.65 25.10 0.09
CA LYS A 809 19.70 25.24 1.10
C LYS A 809 20.41 26.58 0.98
N LEU A 810 20.82 26.95 -0.24
CA LEU A 810 21.47 28.24 -0.50
C LEU A 810 20.54 29.42 -0.19
N ASN A 811 19.26 29.33 -0.57
CA ASN A 811 18.27 30.38 -0.26
C ASN A 811 18.08 30.59 1.25
N THR A 812 18.17 29.51 2.04
CA THR A 812 18.07 29.58 3.50
C THR A 812 19.31 30.24 4.11
N GLN A 813 20.49 30.03 3.53
CA GLN A 813 21.73 30.67 3.98
C GLN A 813 21.79 32.15 3.57
N SER A 814 21.37 32.46 2.34
CA SER A 814 21.29 33.81 1.80
C SER A 814 20.19 33.86 0.76
N LYS A 815 19.18 34.73 0.97
CA LYS A 815 18.02 34.84 0.09
C LYS A 815 18.48 35.03 -1.36
N LEU A 816 18.06 34.12 -2.25
CA LEU A 816 18.45 34.18 -3.65
C LEU A 816 17.75 35.37 -4.32
N ALA A 817 18.51 36.28 -4.92
CA ALA A 817 17.97 37.41 -5.66
C ALA A 817 17.45 36.98 -7.05
N LEU A 818 16.35 36.26 -7.19
CA LEU A 818 15.91 35.75 -8.51
C LEU A 818 15.12 36.80 -9.32
N GLY A 819 15.36 36.90 -10.62
CA GLY A 819 14.55 37.71 -11.55
C GLY A 819 13.26 36.99 -11.96
N ALA A 820 12.28 37.75 -12.46
CA ALA A 820 10.95 37.22 -12.77
C ALA A 820 10.94 36.29 -14.00
N VAL A 821 10.07 35.28 -13.95
CA VAL A 821 9.75 34.37 -15.06
C VAL A 821 8.22 34.28 -15.17
N PRO A 822 7.56 35.22 -15.88
CA PRO A 822 6.10 35.34 -15.93
C PRO A 822 5.45 34.28 -16.85
N LYS A 823 5.48 33.03 -16.42
CA LYS A 823 4.96 31.87 -17.17
C LYS A 823 4.16 30.95 -16.25
N ASN A 824 3.19 30.23 -16.81
CA ASN A 824 2.62 29.06 -16.14
C ASN A 824 3.54 27.87 -16.38
N ALA A 825 3.68 27.01 -15.37
CA ALA A 825 4.53 25.83 -15.45
C ALA A 825 3.87 24.61 -14.82
N TRP A 826 4.01 23.46 -15.47
CA TRP A 826 3.50 22.18 -15.02
C TRP A 826 4.65 21.28 -14.58
N LEU A 827 4.68 20.84 -13.33
CA LEU A 827 5.80 20.09 -12.76
C LEU A 827 5.46 18.60 -12.62
N HIS A 828 6.25 17.76 -13.31
CA HIS A 828 6.34 16.33 -13.05
C HIS A 828 7.66 15.99 -12.33
N VAL A 829 7.57 15.55 -11.08
CA VAL A 829 8.74 15.09 -10.32
C VAL A 829 9.05 13.61 -10.62
N HIS A 830 10.34 13.30 -10.80
CA HIS A 830 10.84 11.96 -11.10
C HIS A 830 10.46 10.92 -10.03
N CYS A 831 10.20 9.66 -10.44
CA CYS A 831 9.75 8.61 -9.52
C CYS A 831 10.75 8.31 -8.38
N HIS A 832 12.05 8.28 -8.66
CA HIS A 832 13.06 8.07 -7.62
C HIS A 832 13.11 9.24 -6.62
N GLN A 833 12.87 10.46 -7.08
CA GLN A 833 12.79 11.64 -6.23
C GLN A 833 11.54 11.62 -5.36
N LYS A 834 10.40 11.14 -5.88
CA LYS A 834 9.19 10.89 -5.09
C LYS A 834 9.37 9.81 -4.02
N SER A 835 10.22 8.80 -4.28
CA SER A 835 10.40 7.64 -3.40
C SER A 835 11.53 7.77 -2.38
N LEU A 836 12.64 8.43 -2.74
CA LEU A 836 13.84 8.51 -1.91
C LEU A 836 14.17 9.93 -1.42
N ALA A 837 13.42 10.93 -1.88
CA ALA A 837 13.52 12.33 -1.49
C ALA A 837 12.11 12.93 -1.32
N HIS A 838 12.00 14.25 -1.20
CA HIS A 838 10.70 14.91 -1.05
C HIS A 838 10.31 15.67 -2.32
N ALA A 839 9.26 15.22 -3.01
CA ALA A 839 8.76 15.90 -4.21
C ALA A 839 8.36 17.37 -3.96
N GLN A 840 7.95 17.68 -2.73
CA GLN A 840 7.61 19.04 -2.30
C GLN A 840 8.83 19.98 -2.26
N GLU A 841 10.06 19.47 -2.22
CA GLU A 841 11.25 20.32 -2.29
C GLU A 841 11.42 20.93 -3.69
N SER A 842 11.13 20.18 -4.77
CA SER A 842 11.11 20.77 -6.11
C SER A 842 10.04 21.86 -6.25
N VAL A 843 8.85 21.64 -5.65
CA VAL A 843 7.77 22.64 -5.63
C VAL A 843 8.21 23.90 -4.89
N LYS A 844 8.76 23.75 -3.68
CA LYS A 844 9.27 24.87 -2.87
C LYS A 844 10.40 25.61 -3.58
N ALA A 845 11.32 24.89 -4.21
CA ALA A 845 12.45 25.49 -4.91
C ALA A 845 11.98 26.34 -6.10
N LEU A 846 11.11 25.81 -6.95
CA LEU A 846 10.60 26.53 -8.12
C LEU A 846 9.71 27.73 -7.73
N ASN A 847 8.98 27.64 -6.62
CA ASN A 847 8.22 28.77 -6.07
C ASN A 847 9.10 29.92 -5.54
N LEU A 848 10.43 29.76 -5.47
CA LEU A 848 11.34 30.88 -5.20
C LEU A 848 11.43 31.84 -6.40
N ILE A 849 11.14 31.37 -7.63
CA ILE A 849 11.23 32.16 -8.85
C ILE A 849 10.02 33.10 -8.93
N PRO A 850 10.21 34.43 -8.94
CA PRO A 850 9.11 35.39 -9.01
C PRO A 850 8.27 35.21 -10.27
N GLU A 851 6.96 35.40 -10.12
CA GLU A 851 5.95 35.35 -11.20
C GLU A 851 5.78 34.01 -11.92
N LEU A 852 6.49 32.95 -11.50
CA LEU A 852 6.28 31.60 -11.99
C LEU A 852 5.03 30.98 -11.37
N LYS A 853 3.99 30.73 -12.17
CA LYS A 853 2.74 30.10 -11.71
C LYS A 853 2.85 28.58 -11.85
N LEU A 854 3.24 27.91 -10.77
CA LEU A 854 3.51 26.48 -10.76
C LEU A 854 2.26 25.63 -10.47
N GLN A 855 2.02 24.61 -11.28
CA GLN A 855 1.04 23.56 -11.06
C GLN A 855 1.75 22.20 -10.92
N TYR A 856 1.61 21.56 -9.76
CA TYR A 856 2.19 20.23 -9.51
C TYR A 856 1.29 19.13 -10.08
N ILE A 857 1.85 18.25 -10.91
CA ILE A 857 1.13 17.10 -11.46
C ILE A 857 1.22 15.95 -10.45
N ASN A 858 0.08 15.60 -9.83
CA ASN A 858 -0.03 14.47 -8.90
C ASN A 858 -0.05 13.11 -9.63
N SER A 859 0.92 12.86 -10.49
CA SER A 859 1.07 11.60 -11.22
C SER A 859 2.03 10.64 -10.51
N GLY A 860 1.91 9.34 -10.79
CA GLY A 860 2.91 8.33 -10.43
C GLY A 860 4.21 8.45 -11.23
N CYS A 861 4.70 7.32 -11.75
CA CYS A 861 5.80 7.28 -12.71
C CYS A 861 5.35 7.79 -14.10
N CYS A 862 6.26 8.37 -14.88
CA CYS A 862 6.00 8.70 -16.29
C CYS A 862 5.86 7.48 -17.20
N GLY A 863 6.20 6.27 -16.72
CA GLY A 863 6.20 5.03 -17.50
C GLY A 863 7.55 4.65 -18.10
N MET A 864 8.59 5.48 -17.99
CA MET A 864 9.92 5.18 -18.53
C MET A 864 10.84 4.47 -17.56
N SER A 865 11.13 5.08 -16.40
CA SER A 865 12.02 4.56 -15.33
C SER A 865 13.29 3.88 -15.88
N GLY A 866 14.16 4.67 -16.51
CA GLY A 866 15.36 4.17 -17.18
C GLY A 866 15.04 3.47 -18.50
N GLU A 867 15.62 2.28 -18.73
CA GLU A 867 15.42 1.51 -19.96
C GLU A 867 14.04 0.82 -20.06
N PHE A 868 13.28 0.72 -18.96
CA PHE A 868 12.04 -0.05 -18.92
C PHE A 868 11.06 0.37 -20.03
N GLY A 869 10.78 1.66 -20.17
CA GLY A 869 9.81 2.15 -21.16
C GLY A 869 10.29 2.05 -22.60
N TYR A 870 11.61 1.94 -22.81
CA TYR A 870 12.17 1.64 -24.13
C TYR A 870 11.91 0.20 -24.55
N LYS A 871 11.87 -0.74 -23.60
CA LYS A 871 11.61 -2.16 -23.86
C LYS A 871 10.11 -2.51 -23.84
N ASN A 872 9.33 -1.81 -23.02
CA ASN A 872 7.92 -2.13 -22.74
C ASN A 872 7.00 -0.99 -23.20
N TYR A 873 6.99 -0.70 -24.51
CA TYR A 873 6.31 0.47 -25.06
C TYR A 873 4.83 0.57 -24.64
N ASP A 874 4.05 -0.49 -24.81
CA ASP A 874 2.60 -0.44 -24.55
C ASP A 874 2.27 -0.25 -23.07
N VAL A 875 3.01 -0.93 -22.17
CA VAL A 875 2.85 -0.75 -20.72
C VAL A 875 3.32 0.63 -20.28
N SER A 876 4.42 1.12 -20.85
CA SER A 876 4.95 2.47 -20.60
C SER A 876 3.92 3.54 -20.96
N LEU A 877 3.31 3.43 -22.15
CA LEU A 877 2.27 4.35 -22.60
C LEU A 877 1.00 4.25 -21.74
N LYS A 878 0.60 3.05 -21.32
CA LYS A 878 -0.51 2.87 -20.37
C LYS A 878 -0.25 3.59 -19.06
N ILE A 879 0.95 3.46 -18.49
CA ILE A 879 1.34 4.16 -17.25
C ILE A 879 1.28 5.69 -17.45
N ALA A 880 1.84 6.21 -18.55
CA ALA A 880 1.81 7.63 -18.84
C ALA A 880 0.38 8.18 -18.98
N ASN A 881 -0.53 7.38 -19.53
CA ASN A 881 -1.95 7.72 -19.72
C ASN A 881 -2.82 7.60 -18.45
N GLN A 882 -2.27 7.14 -17.32
CA GLN A 882 -3.03 7.10 -16.07
C GLN A 882 -3.30 8.48 -15.49
N THR A 883 -2.29 9.36 -15.50
CA THR A 883 -2.41 10.69 -14.88
C THR A 883 -1.57 11.75 -15.59
N LEU A 884 -0.32 11.45 -15.98
CA LEU A 884 0.60 12.43 -16.55
C LEU A 884 0.08 13.05 -17.86
N LEU A 885 -0.13 12.23 -18.89
CA LEU A 885 -0.58 12.72 -20.20
C LEU A 885 -1.99 13.33 -20.16
N PRO A 886 -2.99 12.73 -19.45
CA PRO A 886 -4.30 13.35 -19.30
C PRO A 886 -4.25 14.73 -18.65
N THR A 887 -3.43 14.90 -17.60
CA THR A 887 -3.32 16.21 -16.91
C THR A 887 -2.71 17.26 -17.85
N LEU A 888 -1.71 16.88 -18.64
CA LEU A 888 -1.05 17.79 -19.57
C LEU A 888 -1.92 18.24 -20.75
N LYS A 889 -3.05 17.56 -21.03
CA LYS A 889 -4.03 18.06 -22.02
C LYS A 889 -4.65 19.40 -21.62
N ASN A 890 -4.56 19.77 -20.34
CA ASN A 890 -5.03 21.06 -19.84
C ASN A 890 -3.99 22.18 -19.99
N ALA A 891 -2.75 21.87 -20.37
CA ALA A 891 -1.68 22.86 -20.54
C ALA A 891 -1.84 23.64 -21.85
N GLN A 892 -1.69 24.96 -21.79
CA GLN A 892 -1.73 25.84 -22.97
C GLN A 892 -0.43 25.78 -23.76
N GLN A 893 -0.41 26.23 -25.03
CA GLN A 893 0.77 26.16 -25.90
C GLN A 893 1.99 26.92 -25.35
N ASP A 894 1.78 28.03 -24.62
CA ASP A 894 2.86 28.82 -24.02
C ASP A 894 3.28 28.36 -22.61
N ASP A 895 2.57 27.40 -22.02
CA ASP A 895 2.90 26.85 -20.72
C ASP A 895 4.18 26.01 -20.79
N LEU A 896 5.01 26.15 -19.75
CA LEU A 896 6.23 25.36 -19.58
C LEU A 896 5.89 24.00 -18.97
N VAL A 897 6.57 22.94 -19.42
CA VAL A 897 6.48 21.61 -18.79
C VAL A 897 7.84 21.28 -18.20
N ILE A 898 7.87 21.04 -16.89
CA ILE A 898 9.08 20.77 -16.13
C ILE A 898 9.09 19.30 -15.73
N ALA A 899 10.16 18.59 -16.05
CA ALA A 899 10.38 17.21 -15.61
C ALA A 899 11.80 17.04 -15.07
N THR A 900 11.92 16.61 -13.81
CA THR A 900 13.21 16.59 -13.10
C THR A 900 14.16 15.50 -13.61
N GLY A 901 13.65 14.39 -14.16
CA GLY A 901 14.50 13.31 -14.68
C GLY A 901 14.49 13.17 -16.20
N THR A 902 15.61 12.71 -16.73
CA THR A 902 15.91 12.55 -18.17
C THR A 902 14.90 11.66 -18.87
N SER A 903 14.62 10.49 -18.30
CA SER A 903 13.66 9.55 -18.88
C SER A 903 12.22 10.09 -18.91
N CYS A 904 11.87 11.00 -17.99
CA CYS A 904 10.56 11.66 -17.99
C CYS A 904 10.47 12.68 -19.13
N ARG A 905 11.54 13.44 -19.41
CA ARG A 905 11.58 14.39 -20.53
C ARG A 905 11.43 13.69 -21.88
N HIS A 906 12.11 12.56 -22.09
CA HIS A 906 11.92 11.77 -23.33
C HIS A 906 10.48 11.23 -23.49
N GLN A 907 9.81 10.84 -22.40
CA GLN A 907 8.41 10.44 -22.48
C GLN A 907 7.49 11.59 -22.90
N LEU A 908 7.79 12.81 -22.44
CA LEU A 908 7.06 14.01 -22.82
C LEU A 908 7.31 14.36 -24.30
N GLU A 909 8.55 14.26 -24.76
CA GLU A 909 8.90 14.46 -26.17
C GLU A 909 8.19 13.45 -27.08
N ASP A 910 8.08 12.18 -26.66
CA ASP A 910 7.42 11.14 -27.43
C ASP A 910 5.88 11.34 -27.53
N PHE A 911 5.23 11.92 -26.50
CA PHE A 911 3.75 11.84 -26.36
C PHE A 911 3.00 13.11 -25.99
N ALA A 912 3.68 14.17 -25.52
CA ALA A 912 3.03 15.38 -25.00
C ALA A 912 3.13 16.60 -25.94
N ASP A 913 3.78 16.48 -27.11
CA ASP A 913 4.05 17.58 -28.07
C ASP A 913 4.62 18.86 -27.39
N LYS A 914 5.37 18.64 -26.31
CA LYS A 914 5.93 19.67 -25.43
C LYS A 914 7.33 19.24 -25.02
N GLN A 915 8.28 20.15 -25.16
CA GLN A 915 9.64 19.93 -24.66
C GLN A 915 9.65 20.02 -23.13
N GLY A 916 10.16 18.98 -22.47
CA GLY A 916 10.36 19.00 -21.02
C GLY A 916 11.62 19.78 -20.64
N LEU A 917 11.48 20.74 -19.72
CA LEU A 917 12.60 21.49 -19.15
C LEU A 917 13.04 20.89 -17.81
N HIS A 918 14.31 21.09 -17.46
CA HIS A 918 14.83 20.77 -16.13
C HIS A 918 14.80 22.01 -15.21
N PRO A 919 14.57 21.89 -13.90
CA PRO A 919 14.59 23.02 -12.97
C PRO A 919 15.82 23.93 -13.08
N ALA A 920 17.00 23.37 -13.35
CA ALA A 920 18.24 24.14 -13.54
C ALA A 920 18.15 25.18 -14.67
N GLU A 921 17.40 24.91 -15.74
CA GLU A 921 17.19 25.86 -16.83
C GLU A 921 16.34 27.05 -16.38
N LEU A 922 15.33 26.81 -15.55
CA LEU A 922 14.45 27.85 -14.99
C LEU A 922 15.22 28.74 -14.02
N PHE A 923 16.05 28.15 -13.15
CA PHE A 923 16.93 28.92 -12.27
C PHE A 923 17.95 29.74 -13.07
N PHE A 924 18.52 29.18 -14.14
CA PHE A 924 19.43 29.93 -15.00
C PHE A 924 18.73 31.13 -15.68
N MET A 925 17.51 30.95 -16.19
CA MET A 925 16.68 32.04 -16.74
C MET A 925 16.44 33.13 -15.68
N ALA A 926 16.00 32.74 -14.48
CA ALA A 926 15.72 33.67 -13.39
C ALA A 926 16.97 34.42 -12.91
N LEU A 927 18.13 33.75 -12.87
CA LEU A 927 19.40 34.36 -12.49
C LEU A 927 19.97 35.29 -13.57
N SER A 928 19.65 35.02 -14.84
CA SER A 928 20.07 35.86 -15.96
C SER A 928 19.19 37.10 -16.15
N ASN A 929 17.94 37.05 -15.65
CA ASN A 929 16.99 38.17 -15.64
C ASN A 929 17.18 39.12 -14.42
N ARG A 930 18.28 38.98 -13.68
CA ARG A 930 18.59 39.78 -12.48
C ARG A 930 18.86 41.25 -12.77
#